data_AF-X7F3A0-F1
#
_entry.id   AF-X7F3A0-F1
#
_cell.length_a   1.000
_cell.length_b   1.000
_cell.length_c   1.000
_cell.angle_alpha   90.00
_cell.angle_beta   90.00
_cell.angle_gamma   90.00
#
_symmetry.space_group_name_H-M   'P 1'
#
loop_
_entity.id
_entity.type
_entity.pdbx_description
1 polymer ?
#
loop_
_entity_poly.entity_id
_entity_poly.type
_entity_poly.pdbx_seq_one_letter_code
_entity_poly.pdbx_strand_id
1 'polypeptide(L)'
;MVRTVSVDAARWGRRADVEIYAGEPLHFAVENRAEGDEIVVTVAADHDSRPLLDTVLTEAGLLTDAVLAPVTEGAAHVLNIWRRGPDGLTLLVQGTLRRRRSVAPGSGAPDPGGDTGTGGDTGTGGDGGTGGDTGGGTAPLTLAGTPPAAATEGVPYLFVPVAAGGRAPLAFALAAGTLPQGMALDPATGALSGVPATAGSFAGLVLRVTDADGTEAALPAFTLVVAPAPATGLAAPANLFTAAETALETTAHVDLRENWQVANGRLECLDVSSNDVRLATGAAMVPGHAHLLLFDFDRSAGTVKAQLGGAGSTSGRTLTEPWQNFEYVPAAAATGAYLRASFNPSGFTGGWVDNVRLYDLATVDPHSVACDVVIVGGDSNSANATSQKFGTVAGDIGPEARETAFDPRIWYMPCLRASPTFSLTASARHVPQPCIEPVAATAAARMSRVHAVASRLVGWSAARGRPLLVMALGDPGSGLMNTEDWRRGSTVPVTGGRMWAEMVAMKAAMEALGPRHEIVGAVWSLGANDQFGGAYEVNHGPAYSQFFSDLRAHVADVPMVLWNIGSHLNSAGDGRSEAMRVFLRRFDQDSGDARALPRFRVVEPPAGHQLSTDQDPHYTAAGMQANGRAAGDALLALLPAG
;
A
#
# COMPACT_ATOMS: atom_id res chain seq x y z
N MET A 1 3.11 20.46 31.16
CA MET A 1 3.24 20.64 29.70
C MET A 1 4.71 20.81 29.38
N VAL A 2 5.25 20.00 28.49
CA VAL A 2 6.65 20.07 28.10
C VAL A 2 6.81 21.21 27.11
N ARG A 3 7.30 22.36 27.59
CA ARG A 3 7.57 23.57 26.79
C ARG A 3 8.92 23.53 26.05
N THR A 4 9.72 22.52 26.37
CA THR A 4 11.10 22.37 25.90
C THR A 4 11.35 20.94 25.43
N VAL A 5 11.73 20.78 24.17
CA VAL A 5 12.16 19.49 23.61
C VAL A 5 13.69 19.48 23.55
N SER A 6 14.34 18.84 24.52
CA SER A 6 15.80 18.64 24.48
C SER A 6 16.14 17.25 23.98
N VAL A 7 16.94 17.10 22.93
CA VAL A 7 17.35 15.81 22.38
C VAL A 7 18.86 15.81 22.13
N ASP A 8 19.50 14.67 22.36
CA ASP A 8 20.91 14.47 22.04
C ASP A 8 21.03 14.10 20.55
N ALA A 9 21.89 14.80 19.79
CA ALA A 9 22.10 14.55 18.36
C ALA A 9 22.63 13.14 18.05
N ALA A 10 23.15 12.42 19.04
CA ALA A 10 23.58 11.02 18.94
C ALA A 10 22.44 10.02 19.18
N ARG A 11 21.24 10.46 19.59
CA ARG A 11 20.06 9.61 19.81
C ARG A 11 19.02 9.83 18.71
N TRP A 12 18.58 8.74 18.09
CA TRP A 12 17.63 8.77 16.98
C TRP A 12 16.23 8.34 17.41
N GLY A 13 15.19 8.89 16.75
CA GLY A 13 13.82 8.39 16.84
C GLY A 13 13.08 8.60 18.17
N ARG A 14 13.40 9.66 18.93
CA ARG A 14 12.68 9.94 20.18
C ARG A 14 11.24 10.39 19.89
N ARG A 15 10.27 9.87 20.65
CA ARG A 15 8.88 10.37 20.61
C ARG A 15 8.65 11.54 21.57
N ALA A 16 7.92 12.56 21.13
CA ALA A 16 7.53 13.69 21.97
C ALA A 16 6.11 14.19 21.65
N ASP A 17 5.28 14.37 22.67
CA ASP A 17 4.00 15.07 22.54
C ASP A 17 4.11 16.44 23.18
N VAL A 18 3.88 17.47 22.38
CA VAL A 18 4.14 18.87 22.72
C VAL A 18 2.82 19.65 22.65
N GLU A 19 2.48 20.32 23.75
CA GLU A 19 1.34 21.25 23.79
C GLU A 19 1.84 22.65 24.17
N ILE A 20 1.46 23.64 23.36
CA ILE A 20 1.76 25.07 23.57
C ILE A 20 0.47 25.89 23.51
N TYR A 21 0.45 27.04 24.18
CA TYR A 21 -0.64 28.02 24.00
C TYR A 21 -0.33 29.01 22.87
N ALA A 22 -1.37 29.52 22.22
CA ALA A 22 -1.25 30.59 21.22
C ALA A 22 -0.58 31.82 21.85
N GLY A 23 0.50 32.28 21.25
CA GLY A 23 1.36 33.34 21.80
C GLY A 23 2.58 32.83 22.58
N GLU A 24 2.66 31.54 22.92
CA GLU A 24 3.84 30.94 23.55
C GLU A 24 4.82 30.37 22.50
N PRO A 25 6.13 30.61 22.64
CA PRO A 25 7.11 29.97 21.78
C PRO A 25 7.35 28.51 22.18
N LEU A 26 7.76 27.69 21.20
CA LEU A 26 8.29 26.35 21.46
C LEU A 26 9.81 26.38 21.53
N HIS A 27 10.37 25.88 22.63
CA HIS A 27 11.81 25.74 22.79
C HIS A 27 12.26 24.33 22.39
N PHE A 28 13.36 24.24 21.66
CA PHE A 28 14.06 22.97 21.53
C PHE A 28 15.57 23.15 21.61
N ALA A 29 16.22 22.16 22.22
CA ALA A 29 17.66 22.09 22.33
C ALA A 29 18.15 20.79 21.69
N VAL A 30 19.17 20.89 20.85
CA VAL A 30 19.85 19.73 20.30
C VAL A 30 21.29 19.74 20.82
N GLU A 31 21.59 18.81 21.72
CA GLU A 31 22.88 18.70 22.39
C GLU A 31 23.86 17.80 21.60
N ASN A 32 25.17 17.93 21.84
CA ASN A 32 26.22 17.10 21.21
C ASN A 32 26.26 17.13 19.68
N ARG A 33 25.89 18.26 19.09
CA ARG A 33 25.88 18.48 17.63
C ARG A 33 27.30 18.75 17.09
N ALA A 34 27.62 18.21 15.91
CA ALA A 34 28.89 18.52 15.25
C ALA A 34 28.87 19.94 14.67
N GLU A 35 30.04 20.57 14.57
CA GLU A 35 30.18 21.90 13.99
C GLU A 35 29.74 21.88 12.51
N GLY A 36 28.78 22.74 12.15
CA GLY A 36 28.22 22.82 10.79
C GLY A 36 26.90 22.04 10.56
N ASP A 37 26.44 21.23 11.51
CA ASP A 37 25.13 20.57 11.39
C ASP A 37 23.98 21.58 11.52
N GLU A 38 22.97 21.48 10.66
CA GLU A 38 21.74 22.28 10.74
C GLU A 38 20.62 21.50 11.45
N ILE A 39 19.70 22.21 12.11
CA ILE A 39 18.47 21.62 12.63
C ILE A 39 17.30 22.00 11.74
N VAL A 40 16.58 21.00 11.25
CA VAL A 40 15.39 21.22 10.42
C VAL A 40 14.17 20.85 11.24
N VAL A 41 13.18 21.73 11.30
CA VAL A 41 11.91 21.45 11.97
C VAL A 41 10.79 21.53 10.96
N THR A 42 10.03 20.43 10.88
CA THR A 42 8.87 20.34 10.01
C THR A 42 7.61 20.08 10.83
N VAL A 43 6.53 20.81 10.54
CA VAL A 43 5.19 20.54 11.09
C VAL A 43 4.22 20.31 9.93
N ALA A 44 3.48 19.22 9.95
CA ALA A 44 2.50 18.86 8.92
C ALA A 44 1.16 18.43 9.56
N ALA A 45 0.06 18.55 8.81
CA ALA A 45 -1.25 18.12 9.29
C ALA A 45 -1.30 16.61 9.62
N ASP A 46 -0.59 15.81 8.83
CA ASP A 46 -0.40 14.37 8.98
C ASP A 46 0.94 13.94 8.34
N HIS A 47 1.21 12.64 8.27
CA HIS A 47 2.48 12.11 7.75
C HIS A 47 2.64 12.22 6.23
N ASP A 48 1.55 12.45 5.49
CA ASP A 48 1.52 12.43 4.02
C ASP A 48 1.35 13.83 3.41
N SER A 49 0.95 14.80 4.23
CA SER A 49 0.77 16.19 3.87
C SER A 49 2.11 16.93 3.73
N ARG A 50 2.15 17.88 2.79
CA ARG A 50 3.27 18.84 2.72
C ARG A 50 3.40 19.58 4.06
N PRO A 51 4.62 19.88 4.53
CA PRO A 51 4.80 20.60 5.78
C PRO A 51 4.13 21.98 5.72
N LEU A 52 3.28 22.26 6.72
CA LEU A 52 2.75 23.59 7.02
C LEU A 52 3.86 24.53 7.48
N LEU A 53 4.90 23.95 8.09
CA LEU A 53 6.13 24.61 8.50
C LEU A 53 7.32 23.75 8.07
N ASP A 54 8.32 24.35 7.45
CA ASP A 54 9.64 23.77 7.18
C ASP A 54 10.68 24.86 7.40
N THR A 55 11.38 24.79 8.54
CA THR A 55 12.34 25.83 8.94
C THR A 55 13.67 25.21 9.30
N VAL A 56 14.76 25.88 8.91
CA VAL A 56 16.13 25.49 9.25
C VAL A 56 16.68 26.46 10.28
N LEU A 57 17.20 25.94 11.39
CA LEU A 57 17.85 26.70 12.45
C LEU A 57 19.32 26.31 12.55
N THR A 58 20.18 27.32 12.72
CA THR A 58 21.63 27.16 12.85
C THR A 58 22.09 26.98 14.30
N GLU A 59 21.24 27.26 15.29
CA GLU A 59 21.51 27.08 16.73
C GLU A 59 20.31 26.47 17.48
N ALA A 60 20.49 26.07 18.75
CA ALA A 60 19.38 25.70 19.62
C ALA A 60 18.36 26.84 19.66
N GLY A 61 17.11 26.55 19.32
CA GLY A 61 16.27 27.56 18.70
C GLY A 61 14.86 27.63 19.25
N LEU A 62 14.35 28.85 19.19
CA LEU A 62 13.01 29.25 19.57
C LEU A 62 12.13 29.27 18.32
N LEU A 63 11.06 28.48 18.28
CA LEU A 63 9.98 28.74 17.31
C LEU A 63 9.05 29.77 17.94
N THR A 64 9.11 31.00 17.44
CA THR A 64 8.22 32.06 17.87
C THR A 64 6.79 31.78 17.45
N ASP A 65 5.83 32.44 18.09
CA ASP A 65 4.42 32.32 17.72
C ASP A 65 4.16 32.70 16.25
N ALA A 66 4.93 33.65 15.72
CA ALA A 66 4.85 34.04 14.31
C ALA A 66 5.23 32.89 13.34
N VAL A 67 6.24 32.08 13.71
CA VAL A 67 6.66 30.90 12.92
C VAL A 67 5.62 29.77 13.05
N LEU A 68 4.95 29.70 14.20
CA LEU A 68 3.95 28.68 14.50
C LEU A 68 2.52 29.06 14.05
N ALA A 69 2.32 30.26 13.52
CA ALA A 69 1.03 30.75 13.05
C ALA A 69 0.32 29.83 12.02
N PRO A 70 1.03 29.09 11.12
CA PRO A 70 0.39 28.13 10.21
C PRO A 70 -0.19 26.89 10.91
N VAL A 71 0.18 26.62 12.17
CA VAL A 71 -0.30 25.45 12.94
C VAL A 71 -1.70 25.74 13.48
N THR A 72 -2.69 25.03 12.96
CA THR A 72 -4.11 25.23 13.33
C THR A 72 -4.36 24.93 14.81
N GLU A 73 -4.98 25.89 15.52
CA GLU A 73 -5.34 25.73 16.92
C GLU A 73 -6.35 24.60 17.14
N GLY A 74 -6.15 23.80 18.19
CA GLY A 74 -7.02 22.69 18.58
C GLY A 74 -6.81 21.39 17.79
N ALA A 75 -6.08 21.43 16.68
CA ALA A 75 -5.71 20.25 15.89
C ALA A 75 -4.37 19.66 16.36
N ALA A 76 -4.22 18.34 16.14
CA ALA A 76 -2.97 17.62 16.33
C ALA A 76 -2.20 17.57 15.02
N HIS A 77 -0.94 18.00 15.04
CA HIS A 77 -0.07 18.04 13.86
C HIS A 77 1.16 17.18 14.09
N VAL A 78 1.70 16.59 13.04
CA VAL A 78 2.96 15.84 13.09
C VAL A 78 4.12 16.83 13.19
N LEU A 79 4.94 16.70 14.23
CA LEU A 79 6.17 17.45 14.45
C LEU A 79 7.37 16.53 14.22
N ASN A 80 8.27 16.92 13.33
CA ASN A 80 9.58 16.27 13.19
C ASN A 80 10.71 17.26 13.40
N ILE A 81 11.75 16.82 14.13
CA ILE A 81 13.00 17.55 14.28
C ILE A 81 14.12 16.68 13.69
N TRP A 82 14.83 17.22 12.72
CA TRP A 82 15.89 16.56 11.98
C TRP A 82 17.24 17.24 12.25
N ARG A 83 18.29 16.43 12.22
CA ARG A 83 19.66 16.90 12.02
C ARG A 83 19.98 16.80 10.54
N ARG A 84 20.50 17.86 9.93
CA ARG A 84 21.11 17.83 8.60
C ARG A 84 22.61 17.98 8.75
N GLY A 85 23.32 16.89 8.46
CA GLY A 85 24.78 16.88 8.42
C GLY A 85 25.29 16.52 7.01
N PRO A 86 26.61 16.34 6.85
CA PRO A 86 27.24 15.98 5.57
C PRO A 86 26.67 14.69 4.95
N ASP A 87 26.24 13.75 5.81
CA ASP A 87 25.68 12.44 5.41
C ASP A 87 24.17 12.48 5.11
N GLY A 88 23.54 13.66 5.16
CA GLY A 88 22.12 13.87 4.90
C GLY A 88 21.26 14.12 6.16
N LEU A 89 19.94 13.88 6.03
CA LEU A 89 18.96 14.12 7.10
C LEU A 89 18.83 12.91 8.04
N THR A 90 18.87 13.17 9.34
CA THR A 90 18.64 12.17 10.39
C THR A 90 17.49 12.63 11.30
N LEU A 91 16.49 11.78 11.50
CA LEU A 91 15.35 12.07 12.37
C LEU A 91 15.73 11.95 13.85
N LEU A 92 15.66 13.06 14.58
CA LEU A 92 15.96 13.08 16.01
C LEU A 92 14.69 12.92 16.85
N VAL A 93 13.62 13.64 16.49
CA VAL A 93 12.34 13.62 17.19
C VAL A 93 11.20 13.47 16.19
N GLN A 94 10.28 12.57 16.49
CA GLN A 94 8.98 12.44 15.82
C GLN A 94 7.88 12.54 16.86
N GLY A 95 6.91 13.43 16.65
CA GLY A 95 6.00 13.80 17.70
C GLY A 95 4.71 14.42 17.23
N THR A 96 3.88 14.78 18.20
CA THR A 96 2.64 15.52 17.97
C THR A 96 2.79 16.94 18.52
N LEU A 97 2.43 17.96 17.75
CA LEU A 97 2.30 19.35 18.21
C LEU A 97 0.82 19.75 18.26
N ARG A 98 0.38 20.27 19.40
CA ARG A 98 -0.95 20.87 19.57
C ARG A 98 -0.83 22.31 20.07
N ARG A 99 -1.35 23.26 19.28
CA ARG A 99 -1.48 24.67 19.67
C ARG A 99 -2.86 24.89 20.29
N ARG A 100 -2.94 25.36 21.53
CA ARG A 100 -4.18 25.59 22.29
C ARG A 100 -4.49 27.09 22.35
N ARG A 101 -5.76 27.47 22.34
CA ARG A 101 -6.18 28.86 22.53
C ARG A 101 -5.72 29.37 23.90
N SER A 102 -5.05 30.52 23.95
CA SER A 102 -4.68 31.17 25.22
C SER A 102 -5.93 31.75 25.89
N VAL A 103 -6.14 31.44 27.16
CA VAL A 103 -7.10 32.16 28.01
C VAL A 103 -6.28 33.15 28.82
N ALA A 104 -6.31 34.42 28.45
CA ALA A 104 -5.77 35.47 29.32
C ALA A 104 -6.71 35.62 30.54
N PRO A 105 -6.20 35.60 31.78
CA PRO A 105 -6.93 36.13 32.92
C PRO A 105 -7.14 37.63 32.71
N GLY A 106 -8.37 38.11 32.95
CA GLY A 106 -8.69 39.53 32.86
C GLY A 106 -7.76 40.39 33.71
N SER A 107 -7.05 41.32 33.08
CA SER A 107 -6.45 42.45 33.76
C SER A 107 -7.54 43.52 33.97
N GLY A 108 -7.97 43.71 35.21
CA GLY A 108 -8.79 44.87 35.56
C GLY A 108 -9.73 44.67 36.74
N ALA A 109 -9.17 44.42 37.92
CA ALA A 109 -9.77 44.98 39.13
C ALA A 109 -8.98 46.24 39.49
N PRO A 110 -9.62 47.41 39.67
CA PRO A 110 -9.19 48.35 40.69
C PRO A 110 -9.82 47.93 42.03
N ASP A 111 -8.99 47.81 43.06
CA ASP A 111 -9.42 47.78 44.47
C ASP A 111 -9.31 49.23 45.04
N PRO A 112 -9.63 49.49 46.32
CA PRO A 112 -10.90 49.97 46.87
C PRO A 112 -10.83 51.44 47.33
N GLY A 113 -11.97 52.06 47.64
CA GLY A 113 -12.00 53.23 48.52
C GLY A 113 -13.08 54.26 48.20
N GLY A 114 -14.04 54.42 49.10
CA GLY A 114 -15.05 55.48 49.04
C GLY A 114 -16.19 55.26 50.02
N ASP A 115 -15.90 55.53 51.28
CA ASP A 115 -16.78 55.53 52.47
C ASP A 115 -18.09 56.35 52.33
N THR A 116 -19.08 55.94 53.14
CA THR A 116 -20.13 56.69 53.86
C THR A 116 -21.60 56.49 53.45
N GLY A 117 -22.42 56.14 54.46
CA GLY A 117 -23.83 56.51 54.55
C GLY A 117 -24.82 55.35 54.65
N THR A 118 -24.94 54.70 55.81
CA THR A 118 -26.08 54.83 56.74
C THR A 118 -27.48 54.48 56.22
N GLY A 119 -28.00 53.36 56.74
CA GLY A 119 -29.28 53.31 57.44
C GLY A 119 -30.53 53.00 56.62
N GLY A 120 -31.33 52.05 57.12
CA GLY A 120 -32.75 51.99 56.78
C GLY A 120 -33.35 50.60 56.69
N ASP A 121 -33.55 49.98 57.85
CA ASP A 121 -34.45 48.86 58.08
C ASP A 121 -35.89 49.16 57.59
N THR A 122 -36.59 48.16 57.07
CA THR A 122 -37.90 47.71 57.57
C THR A 122 -38.39 46.53 56.71
N GLY A 123 -38.65 45.42 57.39
CA GLY A 123 -39.02 44.16 56.78
C GLY A 123 -40.51 43.92 56.55
N THR A 124 -40.76 42.63 56.31
CA THR A 124 -41.95 41.81 56.60
C THR A 124 -43.10 41.69 55.60
N GLY A 125 -43.52 40.43 55.44
CA GLY A 125 -44.69 39.89 54.72
C GLY A 125 -44.24 38.98 53.57
N GLY A 126 -44.14 37.65 53.70
CA GLY A 126 -45.24 36.71 53.97
C GLY A 126 -46.12 36.61 52.72
N ASP A 127 -46.49 35.48 52.12
CA ASP A 127 -46.48 34.05 52.42
C ASP A 127 -47.11 33.32 51.19
N GLY A 128 -47.03 31.99 51.13
CA GLY A 128 -48.02 31.18 50.40
C GLY A 128 -47.63 30.65 49.01
N GLY A 129 -47.14 29.41 48.96
CA GLY A 129 -47.04 28.64 47.73
C GLY A 129 -48.36 28.01 47.30
N THR A 130 -48.51 27.79 45.99
CA THR A 130 -49.26 26.67 45.40
C THR A 130 -48.56 26.26 44.12
N GLY A 131 -48.20 24.98 44.01
CA GLY A 131 -47.51 24.40 42.87
C GLY A 131 -48.34 24.44 41.58
N GLY A 132 -47.64 24.65 40.47
CA GLY A 132 -48.11 24.45 39.11
C GLY A 132 -47.00 23.74 38.33
N ASP A 133 -47.29 22.50 37.99
CA ASP A 133 -46.57 21.60 37.10
C ASP A 133 -46.09 22.29 35.79
N THR A 134 -44.79 22.21 35.50
CA THR A 134 -44.25 22.39 34.15
C THR A 134 -43.55 21.12 33.72
N GLY A 135 -44.35 20.19 33.18
CA GLY A 135 -43.87 19.03 32.44
C GLY A 135 -42.78 19.42 31.44
N GLY A 136 -41.61 18.81 31.59
CA GLY A 136 -40.51 18.92 30.64
C GLY A 136 -40.90 18.29 29.31
N GLY A 137 -41.24 19.13 28.33
CA GLY A 137 -41.45 18.69 26.96
C GLY A 137 -40.11 18.35 26.31
N THR A 138 -39.85 17.07 26.11
CA THR A 138 -38.77 16.58 25.24
C THR A 138 -39.03 17.07 23.81
N ALA A 139 -38.00 17.58 23.12
CA ALA A 139 -38.14 17.99 21.72
C ALA A 139 -38.68 16.82 20.87
N PRO A 140 -39.55 17.06 19.86
CA PRO A 140 -40.17 15.99 19.08
C PRO A 140 -39.12 15.13 18.39
N LEU A 141 -39.32 13.80 18.40
CA LEU A 141 -38.43 12.86 17.74
C LEU A 141 -38.47 13.06 16.22
N THR A 142 -37.30 13.17 15.61
CA THR A 142 -37.11 13.33 14.17
C THR A 142 -36.02 12.38 13.68
N LEU A 143 -36.16 11.91 12.44
CA LEU A 143 -35.17 11.11 11.74
C LEU A 143 -34.97 11.70 10.35
N ALA A 144 -33.73 12.02 9.99
CA ALA A 144 -33.38 12.67 8.73
C ALA A 144 -32.18 11.98 8.06
N GLY A 145 -32.06 12.19 6.75
CA GLY A 145 -30.98 11.64 5.93
C GLY A 145 -31.53 10.99 4.65
N THR A 146 -30.69 10.96 3.61
CA THR A 146 -31.03 10.35 2.33
C THR A 146 -30.02 9.24 2.03
N PRO A 147 -30.44 7.96 2.08
CA PRO A 147 -29.55 6.85 1.74
C PRO A 147 -29.06 6.98 0.29
N PRO A 148 -27.77 6.70 0.00
CA PRO A 148 -27.31 6.54 -1.37
C PRO A 148 -28.14 5.45 -2.07
N ALA A 149 -28.77 5.79 -3.19
CA ALA A 149 -29.68 4.88 -3.90
C ALA A 149 -28.92 3.81 -4.72
N ALA A 150 -27.60 3.94 -4.88
CA ALA A 150 -26.76 3.02 -5.62
C ALA A 150 -25.75 2.33 -4.69
N ALA A 151 -25.56 1.05 -4.92
CA ALA A 151 -24.50 0.21 -4.36
C ALA A 151 -23.95 -0.71 -5.45
N THR A 152 -22.82 -1.35 -5.19
CA THR A 152 -22.22 -2.34 -6.09
C THR A 152 -22.02 -3.63 -5.32
N GLU A 153 -22.33 -4.76 -5.95
CA GLU A 153 -22.07 -6.08 -5.40
C GLU A 153 -20.59 -6.22 -5.01
N GLY A 154 -20.32 -6.71 -3.79
CA GLY A 154 -18.96 -6.84 -3.27
C GLY A 154 -18.30 -5.55 -2.72
N VAL A 155 -18.94 -4.38 -2.87
CA VAL A 155 -18.41 -3.08 -2.40
C VAL A 155 -19.07 -2.66 -1.08
N PRO A 156 -18.31 -2.15 -0.08
CA PRO A 156 -18.88 -1.65 1.16
C PRO A 156 -19.89 -0.52 0.94
N TYR A 157 -21.02 -0.61 1.63
CA TYR A 157 -22.02 0.44 1.71
C TYR A 157 -22.14 0.93 3.15
N LEU A 158 -22.31 2.24 3.34
CA LEU A 158 -22.59 2.86 4.63
C LEU A 158 -23.55 4.04 4.45
N PHE A 159 -24.61 4.04 5.26
CA PHE A 159 -25.48 5.18 5.47
C PHE A 159 -25.80 5.30 6.96
N VAL A 160 -25.66 6.50 7.52
CA VAL A 160 -26.00 6.77 8.93
C VAL A 160 -27.05 7.88 8.96
N PRO A 161 -28.27 7.62 9.45
CA PRO A 161 -29.29 8.64 9.60
C PRO A 161 -29.00 9.55 10.80
N VAL A 162 -29.57 10.75 10.78
CA VAL A 162 -29.48 11.71 11.89
C VAL A 162 -30.80 11.67 12.66
N ALA A 163 -30.76 11.21 13.91
CA ALA A 163 -31.88 11.29 14.82
C ALA A 163 -31.70 12.46 15.80
N ALA A 164 -32.78 13.18 16.09
CA ALA A 164 -32.79 14.28 17.06
C ALA A 164 -34.13 14.35 17.81
N GLY A 165 -34.09 14.85 19.05
CA GLY A 165 -35.24 14.85 19.95
C GLY A 165 -35.54 13.46 20.51
N GLY A 166 -36.73 13.30 21.09
CA GLY A 166 -37.17 12.08 21.75
C GLY A 166 -36.43 11.76 23.05
N ARG A 167 -36.95 10.79 23.80
CA ARG A 167 -36.35 10.34 25.06
C ARG A 167 -35.43 9.15 24.85
N ALA A 168 -34.16 9.29 25.20
CA ALA A 168 -33.21 8.17 25.15
C ALA A 168 -33.62 7.01 26.10
N PRO A 169 -33.29 5.74 25.78
CA PRO A 169 -32.54 5.29 24.60
C PRO A 169 -33.35 5.33 23.30
N LEU A 170 -32.67 5.59 22.19
CA LEU A 170 -33.25 5.48 20.85
C LEU A 170 -32.97 4.08 20.28
N ALA A 171 -33.97 3.47 19.66
CA ALA A 171 -33.86 2.16 19.02
C ALA A 171 -34.20 2.27 17.54
N PHE A 172 -33.33 1.75 16.68
CA PHE A 172 -33.47 1.80 15.23
C PHE A 172 -33.87 0.43 14.69
N ALA A 173 -34.79 0.44 13.71
CA ALA A 173 -35.27 -0.77 13.06
C ALA A 173 -35.58 -0.53 11.59
N LEU A 174 -35.52 -1.61 10.80
CA LEU A 174 -36.09 -1.61 9.46
C LEU A 174 -37.60 -1.85 9.59
N ALA A 175 -38.39 -0.82 9.29
CA ALA A 175 -39.83 -0.83 9.38
C ALA A 175 -40.50 -1.62 8.23
N ALA A 176 -39.90 -1.56 7.05
CA ALA A 176 -40.39 -2.20 5.84
C ALA A 176 -39.25 -2.48 4.86
N GLY A 177 -39.51 -3.43 3.94
CA GLY A 177 -38.56 -3.87 2.92
C GLY A 177 -37.62 -4.97 3.41
N THR A 178 -36.73 -5.41 2.53
CA THR A 178 -35.73 -6.44 2.83
C THR A 178 -34.38 -5.96 2.34
N LEU A 179 -33.38 -5.98 3.22
CA LEU A 179 -32.03 -5.58 2.86
C LEU A 179 -31.40 -6.60 1.90
N PRO A 180 -30.48 -6.17 1.03
CA PRO A 180 -29.61 -7.08 0.29
C PRO A 180 -28.89 -8.04 1.25
N GLN A 181 -28.63 -9.27 0.80
CA GLN A 181 -27.79 -10.18 1.56
C GLN A 181 -26.42 -9.52 1.84
N GLY A 182 -25.92 -9.64 3.08
CA GLY A 182 -24.66 -9.03 3.50
C GLY A 182 -24.76 -7.58 3.98
N MET A 183 -25.98 -7.02 4.01
CA MET A 183 -26.30 -5.73 4.63
C MET A 183 -27.02 -5.91 5.98
N ALA A 184 -26.79 -4.99 6.91
CA ALA A 184 -27.42 -4.96 8.22
C ALA A 184 -27.68 -3.52 8.70
N LEU A 185 -28.67 -3.37 9.57
CA LEU A 185 -28.94 -2.14 10.29
C LEU A 185 -28.46 -2.28 11.74
N ASP A 186 -27.62 -1.36 12.20
CA ASP A 186 -27.25 -1.27 13.62
C ASP A 186 -28.43 -0.70 14.42
N PRO A 187 -28.97 -1.45 15.41
CA PRO A 187 -30.15 -1.04 16.17
C PRO A 187 -29.89 0.11 17.16
N ALA A 188 -28.63 0.42 17.49
CA ALA A 188 -28.28 1.50 18.41
C ALA A 188 -27.98 2.82 17.69
N THR A 189 -27.40 2.74 16.48
CA THR A 189 -26.95 3.93 15.73
C THR A 189 -27.80 4.22 14.50
N GLY A 190 -28.61 3.26 14.04
CA GLY A 190 -29.34 3.35 12.78
C GLY A 190 -28.45 3.23 11.55
N ALA A 191 -27.16 2.91 11.70
CA ALA A 191 -26.25 2.74 10.58
C ALA A 191 -26.67 1.54 9.71
N LEU A 192 -27.08 1.83 8.47
CA LEU A 192 -27.27 0.82 7.44
C LEU A 192 -25.93 0.58 6.75
N SER A 193 -25.33 -0.59 6.99
CA SER A 193 -24.00 -0.89 6.49
C SER A 193 -23.83 -2.36 6.11
N GLY A 194 -22.80 -2.65 5.31
CA GLY A 194 -22.46 -4.01 4.92
C GLY A 194 -21.87 -4.10 3.53
N VAL A 195 -21.85 -5.31 2.98
CA VAL A 195 -21.48 -5.56 1.58
C VAL A 195 -22.58 -6.35 0.91
N PRO A 196 -23.30 -5.75 -0.04
CA PRO A 196 -24.30 -6.48 -0.81
C PRO A 196 -23.65 -7.65 -1.55
N ALA A 197 -24.17 -8.86 -1.33
CA ALA A 197 -23.68 -10.10 -1.94
C ALA A 197 -24.42 -10.50 -3.22
N THR A 198 -25.42 -9.71 -3.64
CA THR A 198 -26.22 -10.03 -4.83
C THR A 198 -26.70 -8.75 -5.48
N ALA A 199 -26.46 -8.62 -6.78
CA ALA A 199 -27.02 -7.55 -7.60
C ALA A 199 -28.56 -7.60 -7.64
N GLY A 200 -29.21 -6.45 -7.67
CA GLY A 200 -30.66 -6.36 -7.68
C GLY A 200 -31.21 -5.02 -7.22
N SER A 201 -32.52 -4.85 -7.32
CA SER A 201 -33.22 -3.66 -6.84
C SER A 201 -34.02 -4.00 -5.58
N PHE A 202 -33.72 -3.31 -4.47
CA PHE A 202 -34.33 -3.52 -3.16
C PHE A 202 -35.17 -2.30 -2.80
N ALA A 203 -36.46 -2.35 -3.12
CA ALA A 203 -37.39 -1.25 -2.98
C ALA A 203 -38.20 -1.31 -1.68
N GLY A 204 -38.78 -0.17 -1.28
CA GLY A 204 -39.69 -0.08 -0.13
C GLY A 204 -38.98 -0.17 1.23
N LEU A 205 -37.68 0.14 1.27
CA LEU A 205 -36.92 0.18 2.51
C LEU A 205 -37.34 1.40 3.33
N VAL A 206 -37.69 1.18 4.60
CA VAL A 206 -38.07 2.25 5.53
C VAL A 206 -37.29 2.08 6.82
N LEU A 207 -36.44 3.06 7.15
CA LEU A 207 -35.73 3.11 8.43
C LEU A 207 -36.57 3.89 9.43
N ARG A 208 -36.71 3.33 10.64
CA ARG A 208 -37.47 3.93 11.75
C ARG A 208 -36.63 4.02 13.00
N VAL A 209 -36.83 5.09 13.75
CA VAL A 209 -36.33 5.27 15.12
C VAL A 209 -37.51 5.32 16.08
N THR A 210 -37.37 4.67 17.22
CA THR A 210 -38.34 4.67 18.33
C THR A 210 -37.63 5.15 19.59
N ASP A 211 -38.26 6.04 20.35
CA ASP A 211 -37.73 6.50 21.64
C ASP A 211 -38.28 5.68 22.82
N ALA A 212 -37.81 5.99 24.03
CA ALA A 212 -38.18 5.25 25.25
C ALA A 212 -39.67 5.39 25.62
N ASP A 213 -40.35 6.42 25.12
CA ASP A 213 -41.77 6.66 25.36
C ASP A 213 -42.66 6.04 24.25
N GLY A 214 -42.04 5.38 23.27
CA GLY A 214 -42.71 4.73 22.14
C GLY A 214 -43.06 5.68 20.98
N THR A 215 -42.51 6.90 20.98
CA THR A 215 -42.66 7.83 19.86
C THR A 215 -41.82 7.35 18.69
N GLU A 216 -42.36 7.39 17.47
CA GLU A 216 -41.68 6.92 16.27
C GLU A 216 -41.45 8.05 15.25
N ALA A 217 -40.31 8.00 14.57
CA ALA A 217 -40.04 8.79 13.37
C ALA A 217 -39.39 7.89 12.31
N ALA A 218 -39.67 8.12 11.03
CA ALA A 218 -39.17 7.30 9.94
C ALA A 218 -38.71 8.14 8.76
N LEU A 219 -37.74 7.61 8.01
CA LEU A 219 -37.38 8.15 6.71
C LEU A 219 -38.46 7.81 5.68
N PRO A 220 -38.60 8.61 4.61
CA PRO A 220 -39.36 8.20 3.44
C PRO A 220 -38.86 6.87 2.88
N ALA A 221 -39.75 6.10 2.27
CA ALA A 221 -39.37 4.86 1.62
C ALA A 221 -38.35 5.13 0.50
N PHE A 222 -37.30 4.32 0.43
CA PHE A 222 -36.27 4.42 -0.60
C PHE A 222 -36.00 3.07 -1.28
N THR A 223 -35.26 3.13 -2.37
CA THR A 223 -34.80 1.97 -3.13
C THR A 223 -33.28 1.95 -3.12
N LEU A 224 -32.70 0.78 -2.85
CA LEU A 224 -31.28 0.52 -3.02
C LEU A 224 -31.07 -0.35 -4.25
N VAL A 225 -30.40 0.18 -5.26
CA VAL A 225 -30.03 -0.54 -6.49
C VAL A 225 -28.59 -1.02 -6.34
N VAL A 226 -28.41 -2.33 -6.28
CA VAL A 226 -27.11 -2.99 -6.27
C VAL A 226 -26.75 -3.37 -7.71
N ALA A 227 -25.77 -2.69 -8.29
CA ALA A 227 -25.22 -3.05 -9.60
C ALA A 227 -24.37 -4.34 -9.50
N PRO A 228 -24.36 -5.20 -10.53
CA PRO A 228 -23.44 -6.33 -10.59
C PRO A 228 -21.99 -5.86 -10.54
N ALA A 229 -21.13 -6.68 -9.93
CA ALA A 229 -19.70 -6.43 -9.95
C ALA A 229 -19.22 -6.37 -11.43
N PRO A 230 -18.32 -5.45 -11.79
CA PRO A 230 -17.76 -5.43 -13.14
C PRO A 230 -17.16 -6.79 -13.46
N ALA A 231 -17.51 -7.36 -14.61
CA ALA A 231 -16.85 -8.57 -15.08
C ALA A 231 -15.34 -8.26 -15.24
N THR A 232 -14.49 -8.98 -14.51
CA THR A 232 -13.03 -8.96 -14.68
C THR A 232 -12.62 -9.82 -15.88
N GLY A 233 -13.22 -9.50 -17.03
CA GLY A 233 -12.73 -9.94 -18.32
C GLY A 233 -11.92 -8.81 -18.93
N LEU A 234 -10.60 -8.93 -18.97
CA LEU A 234 -9.87 -8.23 -20.01
C LEU A 234 -10.18 -8.93 -21.33
N ALA A 235 -10.82 -8.22 -22.25
CA ALA A 235 -10.50 -8.47 -23.65
C ALA A 235 -8.99 -8.20 -23.79
N ALA A 236 -8.25 -9.05 -24.52
CA ALA A 236 -6.90 -8.70 -24.91
C ALA A 236 -6.93 -7.26 -25.47
N PRO A 237 -6.07 -6.34 -25.02
CA PRO A 237 -6.11 -5.00 -25.55
C PRO A 237 -5.90 -5.08 -27.07
N ALA A 238 -6.49 -4.13 -27.80
CA ALA A 238 -6.08 -3.95 -29.18
C ALA A 238 -4.56 -3.76 -29.17
N ASN A 239 -3.86 -4.54 -30.00
CA ASN A 239 -2.49 -4.18 -30.35
C ASN A 239 -2.56 -2.71 -30.82
N LEU A 240 -1.66 -1.82 -30.36
CA LEU A 240 -1.65 -0.46 -30.91
C LEU A 240 -1.37 -0.48 -32.42
N PHE A 241 -0.88 -1.61 -32.92
CA PHE A 241 -0.73 -1.89 -34.33
C PHE A 241 -1.94 -2.47 -35.04
N THR A 242 -3.09 -2.75 -34.39
CA THR A 242 -4.33 -3.11 -35.11
C THR A 242 -5.60 -3.27 -34.23
N ALA A 243 -6.74 -2.69 -34.64
CA ALA A 243 -7.78 -3.44 -35.36
C ALA A 243 -7.24 -4.24 -36.57
N ALA A 244 -7.25 -5.58 -36.48
CA ALA A 244 -6.74 -6.64 -37.40
C ALA A 244 -5.41 -7.40 -37.05
N GLU A 245 -5.52 -8.68 -36.71
CA GLU A 245 -4.41 -9.59 -36.46
C GLU A 245 -3.25 -9.53 -37.48
N THR A 246 -2.03 -9.77 -36.98
CA THR A 246 -0.82 -10.22 -37.72
C THR A 246 -0.28 -9.29 -38.83
N ALA A 247 0.96 -8.84 -38.63
CA ALA A 247 1.84 -8.14 -39.57
C ALA A 247 1.67 -6.62 -39.70
N LEU A 248 2.79 -5.94 -39.49
CA LEU A 248 3.01 -4.49 -39.54
C LEU A 248 3.02 -4.00 -41.01
N GLU A 249 1.96 -4.25 -41.78
CA GLU A 249 1.89 -3.91 -43.21
C GLU A 249 1.07 -2.64 -43.51
N THR A 250 0.29 -2.10 -42.56
CA THR A 250 -0.56 -0.92 -42.77
C THR A 250 -0.03 0.33 -42.04
N THR A 251 0.49 1.29 -42.80
CA THR A 251 1.09 2.56 -42.34
C THR A 251 0.09 3.63 -41.87
N ALA A 252 -1.21 3.35 -41.83
CA ALA A 252 -2.26 4.37 -41.62
C ALA A 252 -2.25 5.05 -40.23
N HIS A 253 -1.54 4.49 -39.24
CA HIS A 253 -1.50 4.97 -37.85
C HIS A 253 -0.09 5.30 -37.34
N VAL A 254 0.91 5.33 -38.22
CA VAL A 254 2.32 5.55 -37.87
C VAL A 254 2.81 6.87 -38.50
N ASP A 255 3.17 7.85 -37.67
CA ASP A 255 3.94 9.04 -38.08
C ASP A 255 5.42 8.63 -38.12
N LEU A 256 5.83 8.06 -39.26
CA LEU A 256 7.23 7.77 -39.56
C LEU A 256 7.95 9.09 -39.85
N ARG A 257 8.97 9.38 -39.05
CA ARG A 257 9.93 10.44 -39.36
C ARG A 257 11.05 9.88 -40.24
N GLU A 258 11.78 10.76 -40.91
CA GLU A 258 12.72 10.43 -42.02
C GLU A 258 13.74 9.31 -41.71
N ASN A 259 14.00 9.02 -40.43
CA ASN A 259 14.92 8.01 -39.94
C ASN A 259 14.26 6.72 -39.42
N TRP A 260 12.96 6.54 -39.61
CA TRP A 260 12.24 5.33 -39.22
C TRP A 260 11.56 4.71 -40.42
N GLN A 261 11.57 3.39 -40.48
CA GLN A 261 10.79 2.62 -41.45
C GLN A 261 10.00 1.52 -40.76
N VAL A 262 8.99 1.02 -41.46
CA VAL A 262 8.35 -0.25 -41.14
C VAL A 262 8.95 -1.29 -42.07
N ALA A 263 9.61 -2.29 -41.51
CA ALA A 263 10.21 -3.39 -42.28
C ALA A 263 10.12 -4.67 -41.46
N ASN A 264 9.95 -5.83 -42.10
CA ASN A 264 9.90 -7.13 -41.43
C ASN A 264 8.88 -7.23 -40.28
N GLY A 265 7.81 -6.45 -40.33
CA GLY A 265 6.82 -6.43 -39.27
C GLY A 265 7.29 -5.75 -37.99
N ARG A 266 8.27 -4.82 -38.03
CA ARG A 266 8.77 -4.03 -36.88
C ARG A 266 9.08 -2.58 -37.30
N LEU A 267 9.20 -1.68 -36.34
CA LEU A 267 9.73 -0.33 -36.56
C LEU A 267 11.26 -0.39 -36.52
N GLU A 268 11.92 -0.09 -37.63
CA GLU A 268 13.39 -0.07 -37.72
C GLU A 268 13.90 1.37 -37.74
N CYS A 269 14.88 1.67 -36.88
CA CYS A 269 15.54 2.96 -36.82
C CYS A 269 16.74 2.98 -37.77
N LEU A 270 16.64 3.74 -38.85
CA LEU A 270 17.62 3.83 -39.94
C LEU A 270 18.84 4.68 -39.57
N ASP A 271 18.65 5.79 -38.84
CA ASP A 271 19.74 6.65 -38.38
C ASP A 271 19.41 7.40 -37.07
N VAL A 272 20.43 7.99 -36.44
CA VAL A 272 20.36 8.69 -35.13
C VAL A 272 19.91 10.15 -35.22
N SER A 273 19.32 10.59 -36.33
CA SER A 273 18.61 11.87 -36.27
C SER A 273 17.55 11.79 -35.17
N SER A 274 17.45 12.83 -34.34
CA SER A 274 16.74 12.83 -33.04
C SER A 274 15.22 12.80 -33.15
N ASN A 275 14.68 12.19 -34.21
CA ASN A 275 13.28 12.16 -34.52
C ASN A 275 12.62 10.89 -33.95
N ASP A 276 11.52 11.09 -33.23
CA ASP A 276 10.71 10.01 -32.68
C ASP A 276 9.85 9.37 -33.78
N VAL A 277 9.64 8.07 -33.71
CA VAL A 277 8.47 7.45 -34.37
C VAL A 277 7.26 7.58 -33.46
N ARG A 278 6.08 7.89 -34.03
CA ARG A 278 4.85 8.03 -33.25
C ARG A 278 3.76 7.10 -33.77
N LEU A 279 3.07 6.46 -32.84
CA LEU A 279 1.95 5.56 -33.05
C LEU A 279 0.69 6.19 -32.50
N ALA A 280 -0.33 6.33 -33.33
CA ALA A 280 -1.65 6.77 -32.88
C ALA A 280 -2.32 5.66 -32.08
N THR A 281 -2.91 5.99 -30.93
CA THR A 281 -3.78 5.07 -30.21
C THR A 281 -5.14 5.10 -30.91
N GLY A 282 -5.63 3.96 -31.42
CA GLY A 282 -6.88 3.92 -32.20
C GLY A 282 -8.10 4.55 -31.49
N ALA A 283 -8.03 4.71 -30.17
CA ALA A 283 -8.89 5.57 -29.35
C ALA A 283 -8.04 6.33 -28.32
N ALA A 284 -8.57 7.43 -27.78
CA ALA A 284 -7.91 8.18 -26.72
C ALA A 284 -7.88 7.36 -25.42
N MET A 285 -6.75 7.44 -24.70
CA MET A 285 -6.66 6.94 -23.32
C MET A 285 -7.68 7.69 -22.44
N VAL A 286 -8.37 6.95 -21.59
CA VAL A 286 -9.38 7.53 -20.69
C VAL A 286 -8.68 8.21 -19.51
N PRO A 287 -8.93 9.51 -19.25
CA PRO A 287 -8.39 10.18 -18.08
C PRO A 287 -8.86 9.54 -16.77
N GLY A 288 -7.99 9.46 -15.77
CA GLY A 288 -8.28 8.85 -14.48
C GLY A 288 -8.23 7.33 -14.46
N HIS A 289 -8.02 6.66 -15.59
CA HIS A 289 -7.73 5.23 -15.64
C HIS A 289 -6.23 4.99 -15.52
N ALA A 290 -5.85 3.86 -14.90
CA ALA A 290 -4.48 3.39 -14.94
C ALA A 290 -4.17 2.75 -16.31
N HIS A 291 -2.96 2.94 -16.82
CA HIS A 291 -2.58 2.45 -18.15
C HIS A 291 -1.17 1.86 -18.17
N LEU A 292 -0.93 0.88 -19.05
CA LEU A 292 0.39 0.28 -19.24
C LEU A 292 0.75 0.25 -20.73
N LEU A 293 1.89 0.82 -21.10
CA LEU A 293 2.52 0.62 -22.40
C LEU A 293 3.56 -0.51 -22.27
N LEU A 294 3.50 -1.51 -23.14
CA LEU A 294 4.46 -2.62 -23.20
C LEU A 294 4.96 -2.75 -24.63
N PHE A 295 6.25 -2.98 -24.83
CA PHE A 295 6.85 -3.11 -26.15
C PHE A 295 8.07 -4.02 -26.10
N ASP A 296 8.56 -4.45 -27.24
CA ASP A 296 9.83 -5.16 -27.39
C ASP A 296 10.79 -4.27 -28.19
N PHE A 297 12.09 -4.36 -27.91
CA PHE A 297 13.08 -3.58 -28.65
C PHE A 297 14.46 -4.25 -28.70
N ASP A 298 15.26 -3.86 -29.70
CA ASP A 298 16.63 -4.33 -29.88
C ASP A 298 17.62 -3.69 -28.92
N ARG A 299 17.74 -4.24 -27.71
CA ARG A 299 18.71 -3.73 -26.73
C ARG A 299 20.15 -3.71 -27.24
N SER A 300 20.53 -4.54 -28.22
CA SER A 300 21.90 -4.53 -28.77
C SER A 300 22.21 -3.25 -29.57
N ALA A 301 21.18 -2.60 -30.08
CA ALA A 301 21.30 -1.37 -30.86
C ALA A 301 21.38 -0.11 -30.00
N GLY A 302 21.00 -0.18 -28.71
CA GLY A 302 21.06 0.94 -27.76
C GLY A 302 19.82 1.06 -26.89
N THR A 303 19.42 2.29 -26.58
CA THR A 303 18.31 2.59 -25.66
C THR A 303 17.14 3.28 -26.35
N VAL A 304 15.92 2.83 -26.06
CA VAL A 304 14.70 3.45 -26.59
C VAL A 304 13.92 4.07 -25.44
N LYS A 305 13.59 5.35 -25.58
CA LYS A 305 12.69 6.04 -24.64
C LYS A 305 11.29 6.06 -25.21
N ALA A 306 10.34 5.43 -24.52
CA ALA A 306 8.94 5.60 -24.84
C ALA A 306 8.40 6.92 -24.24
N GLN A 307 7.35 7.49 -24.85
CA GLN A 307 6.57 8.62 -24.33
C GLN A 307 5.09 8.46 -24.70
N LEU A 308 4.17 8.90 -23.83
CA LEU A 308 2.75 9.04 -24.17
C LEU A 308 2.41 10.52 -24.33
N GLY A 309 1.59 10.88 -25.32
CA GLY A 309 1.28 12.28 -25.64
C GLY A 309 -0.16 12.52 -26.13
N GLY A 310 -0.62 13.76 -26.01
CA GLY A 310 -1.89 14.25 -26.56
C GLY A 310 -1.69 15.51 -27.41
N ALA A 311 -2.75 16.06 -27.99
CA ALA A 311 -2.68 17.31 -28.74
C ALA A 311 -2.16 18.45 -27.83
N GLY A 312 -0.98 19.01 -28.16
CA GLY A 312 -0.37 20.14 -27.44
C GLY A 312 0.58 19.79 -26.27
N SER A 313 0.80 18.53 -25.92
CA SER A 313 1.81 18.17 -24.90
C SER A 313 3.16 17.88 -25.55
N THR A 314 4.16 18.71 -25.25
CA THR A 314 5.58 18.58 -25.63
C THR A 314 6.45 17.92 -24.55
N SER A 315 5.90 17.70 -23.36
CA SER A 315 6.62 17.15 -22.22
C SER A 315 6.34 15.65 -22.10
N GLY A 316 6.97 14.84 -22.94
CA GLY A 316 7.00 13.41 -22.69
C GLY A 316 7.82 13.13 -21.43
N ARG A 317 7.26 12.36 -20.48
CA ARG A 317 8.05 11.78 -19.39
C ARG A 317 9.02 10.78 -20.02
N THR A 318 10.29 10.78 -19.64
CA THR A 318 11.21 9.68 -20.02
C THR A 318 10.79 8.47 -19.20
N LEU A 319 10.20 7.49 -19.86
CA LEU A 319 9.44 6.43 -19.19
C LEU A 319 10.31 5.24 -18.78
N THR A 320 11.29 4.88 -19.61
CA THR A 320 12.06 3.65 -19.44
C THR A 320 13.51 3.91 -19.05
N GLU A 321 14.00 3.16 -18.06
CA GLU A 321 15.42 2.85 -17.96
C GLU A 321 15.89 2.21 -19.28
N PRO A 322 17.17 2.38 -19.69
CA PRO A 322 17.75 1.79 -20.90
C PRO A 322 17.42 0.32 -21.21
N TRP A 323 17.15 -0.48 -20.16
CA TRP A 323 16.85 -1.91 -20.24
C TRP A 323 15.35 -2.23 -20.09
N GLN A 324 14.50 -1.26 -19.73
CA GLN A 324 13.06 -1.47 -19.55
C GLN A 324 12.31 -1.37 -20.88
N ASN A 325 11.28 -2.19 -21.01
CA ASN A 325 10.45 -2.32 -22.21
C ASN A 325 8.96 -2.07 -21.90
N PHE A 326 8.66 -1.39 -20.79
CA PHE A 326 7.30 -1.08 -20.37
C PHE A 326 7.24 0.27 -19.65
N GLU A 327 6.07 0.90 -19.64
CA GLU A 327 5.75 2.04 -18.78
C GLU A 327 4.38 1.84 -18.14
N TYR A 328 4.29 2.15 -16.85
CA TYR A 328 3.05 2.27 -16.14
C TYR A 328 2.70 3.74 -15.83
N VAL A 329 1.48 4.14 -16.20
CA VAL A 329 0.87 5.42 -15.83
C VAL A 329 -0.23 5.15 -14.80
N PRO A 330 -0.02 5.50 -13.52
CA PRO A 330 -1.06 5.39 -12.51
C PRO A 330 -2.27 6.25 -12.84
N ALA A 331 -3.46 5.82 -12.40
CA ALA A 331 -4.72 6.56 -12.55
C ALA A 331 -4.60 8.05 -12.14
N ALA A 332 -3.97 8.32 -10.99
CA ALA A 332 -3.76 9.67 -10.48
C ALA A 332 -2.85 10.56 -11.39
N ALA A 333 -2.00 9.95 -12.21
CA ALA A 333 -1.12 10.64 -13.15
C ALA A 333 -1.72 10.76 -14.56
N ALA A 334 -2.74 9.95 -14.89
CA ALA A 334 -3.41 9.93 -16.19
C ALA A 334 -4.44 11.08 -16.32
N THR A 335 -3.99 12.34 -16.26
CA THR A 335 -4.88 13.51 -16.25
C THR A 335 -5.35 13.96 -17.64
N GLY A 336 -4.73 13.45 -18.71
CA GLY A 336 -5.02 13.84 -20.10
C GLY A 336 -5.49 12.68 -20.97
N ALA A 337 -6.23 13.01 -22.03
CA ALA A 337 -6.60 12.07 -23.08
C ALA A 337 -5.43 11.91 -24.07
N TYR A 338 -4.50 11.01 -23.74
CA TYR A 338 -3.37 10.71 -24.62
C TYR A 338 -3.87 9.98 -25.88
N LEU A 339 -3.31 10.36 -27.04
CA LEU A 339 -3.70 9.89 -28.37
C LEU A 339 -2.54 9.23 -29.11
N ARG A 340 -1.34 9.21 -28.52
CA ARG A 340 -0.14 8.70 -29.16
C ARG A 340 0.85 8.10 -28.17
N ALA A 341 1.56 7.08 -28.63
CA ALA A 341 2.83 6.63 -28.08
C ALA A 341 3.98 7.04 -29.01
N SER A 342 5.08 7.54 -28.47
CA SER A 342 6.27 7.91 -29.24
C SER A 342 7.48 7.11 -28.76
N PHE A 343 8.38 6.75 -29.66
CA PHE A 343 9.65 6.09 -29.34
C PHE A 343 10.81 6.93 -29.84
N ASN A 344 11.63 7.42 -28.90
CA ASN A 344 12.82 8.22 -29.16
C ASN A 344 14.07 7.32 -29.10
N PRO A 345 14.84 7.22 -30.20
CA PRO A 345 16.09 6.47 -30.22
C PRO A 345 17.21 7.29 -29.58
N SER A 346 17.53 7.04 -28.30
CA SER A 346 18.70 7.67 -27.66
C SER A 346 19.91 6.74 -27.82
N GLY A 347 20.71 6.99 -28.86
CA GLY A 347 21.86 6.14 -29.21
C GLY A 347 21.45 4.75 -29.74
N PHE A 348 20.28 4.65 -30.36
CA PHE A 348 19.68 3.42 -30.87
C PHE A 348 19.80 3.33 -32.39
N THR A 349 20.96 2.90 -32.89
CA THR A 349 21.27 2.91 -34.33
C THR A 349 21.05 1.53 -34.95
N GLY A 350 20.23 1.43 -36.00
CA GLY A 350 19.99 0.16 -36.70
C GLY A 350 19.16 -0.86 -35.89
N GLY A 351 18.57 -0.42 -34.77
CA GLY A 351 17.73 -1.24 -33.92
C GLY A 351 16.26 -1.24 -34.33
N TRP A 352 15.47 -2.07 -33.66
CA TRP A 352 14.04 -2.20 -33.92
C TRP A 352 13.16 -2.12 -32.67
N VAL A 353 11.92 -1.66 -32.83
CA VAL A 353 10.84 -1.72 -31.83
C VAL A 353 9.69 -2.53 -32.40
N ASP A 354 9.08 -3.39 -31.58
CA ASP A 354 8.00 -4.30 -31.98
C ASP A 354 7.01 -4.53 -30.81
N ASN A 355 5.91 -5.25 -31.06
CA ASN A 355 4.98 -5.78 -30.07
C ASN A 355 4.41 -4.73 -29.09
N VAL A 356 4.19 -3.52 -29.61
CA VAL A 356 3.71 -2.37 -28.84
C VAL A 356 2.25 -2.53 -28.48
N ARG A 357 1.96 -2.62 -27.19
CA ARG A 357 0.64 -2.84 -26.61
C ARG A 357 0.35 -1.77 -25.58
N LEU A 358 -0.87 -1.25 -25.59
CA LEU A 358 -1.34 -0.30 -24.58
C LEU A 358 -2.57 -0.88 -23.90
N TYR A 359 -2.46 -1.06 -22.59
CA TYR A 359 -3.52 -1.59 -21.75
C TYR A 359 -4.19 -0.43 -21.03
N ASP A 360 -5.52 -0.36 -21.12
CA ASP A 360 -6.33 0.30 -20.10
C ASP A 360 -6.57 -0.72 -18.98
N LEU A 361 -6.18 -0.36 -17.76
CA LEU A 361 -6.16 -1.25 -16.62
C LEU A 361 -7.32 -1.00 -15.64
N ALA A 362 -8.29 -0.15 -15.98
CA ALA A 362 -9.36 0.24 -15.05
C ALA A 362 -10.18 -0.94 -14.48
N THR A 363 -10.28 -2.05 -15.23
CA THR A 363 -11.02 -3.24 -14.80
C THR A 363 -10.22 -4.18 -13.90
N VAL A 364 -8.94 -3.89 -13.66
CA VAL A 364 -8.02 -4.71 -12.87
C VAL A 364 -7.17 -3.92 -11.88
N ASP A 365 -7.26 -2.59 -11.89
CA ASP A 365 -6.55 -1.71 -10.96
C ASP A 365 -7.01 -1.97 -9.51
N PRO A 366 -6.12 -2.37 -8.60
CA PRO A 366 -6.43 -2.59 -7.19
C PRO A 366 -7.01 -1.38 -6.46
N HIS A 367 -6.81 -0.14 -6.95
CA HIS A 367 -7.46 1.04 -6.37
C HIS A 367 -8.97 1.10 -6.64
N SER A 368 -9.43 0.37 -7.67
CA SER A 368 -10.83 0.40 -8.13
C SER A 368 -11.52 -0.96 -8.04
N VAL A 369 -10.76 -2.05 -8.03
CA VAL A 369 -11.28 -3.42 -8.11
C VAL A 369 -10.76 -4.28 -6.97
N ALA A 370 -11.66 -5.05 -6.36
CA ALA A 370 -11.34 -5.96 -5.29
C ALA A 370 -10.50 -7.14 -5.80
N CYS A 371 -9.32 -7.35 -5.22
CA CYS A 371 -8.39 -8.42 -5.61
C CYS A 371 -8.44 -9.62 -4.65
N ASP A 372 -8.17 -10.81 -5.17
CA ASP A 372 -7.60 -11.87 -4.32
C ASP A 372 -6.11 -11.54 -4.08
N VAL A 373 -5.64 -11.77 -2.86
CA VAL A 373 -4.33 -11.33 -2.40
C VAL A 373 -3.51 -12.51 -1.92
N VAL A 374 -2.27 -12.60 -2.40
CA VAL A 374 -1.30 -13.58 -1.92
C VAL A 374 -0.11 -12.89 -1.30
N ILE A 375 0.36 -13.42 -0.18
CA ILE A 375 1.59 -12.94 0.46
C ILE A 375 2.76 -13.77 -0.09
N VAL A 376 3.81 -13.11 -0.55
CA VAL A 376 5.09 -13.77 -0.87
C VAL A 376 6.16 -13.09 -0.04
N GLY A 377 6.62 -13.76 1.02
CA GLY A 377 7.52 -13.16 2.00
C GLY A 377 8.62 -14.08 2.52
N GLY A 378 9.51 -13.53 3.34
CA GLY A 378 10.62 -14.25 3.96
C GLY A 378 12.01 -13.67 3.66
N ASP A 379 13.01 -14.54 3.54
CA ASP A 379 14.42 -14.18 3.36
C ASP A 379 14.79 -13.73 1.92
N SER A 380 16.09 -13.69 1.61
CA SER A 380 16.63 -13.23 0.32
C SER A 380 16.07 -13.97 -0.87
N ASN A 381 15.72 -15.25 -0.72
CA ASN A 381 15.17 -16.02 -1.81
C ASN A 381 13.72 -15.57 -2.11
N SER A 382 12.97 -15.01 -1.14
CA SER A 382 11.66 -14.35 -1.38
C SER A 382 11.76 -12.91 -1.82
N ALA A 383 12.94 -12.33 -1.65
CA ALA A 383 13.31 -11.14 -2.38
C ALA A 383 13.79 -11.51 -3.79
N ASN A 384 14.10 -10.46 -4.54
CA ASN A 384 14.75 -10.48 -5.84
C ASN A 384 16.28 -10.66 -5.73
N ALA A 385 16.77 -11.59 -4.90
CA ALA A 385 18.21 -11.65 -4.58
C ALA A 385 19.08 -12.48 -5.53
N THR A 386 18.63 -12.79 -6.76
CA THR A 386 19.44 -13.55 -7.74
C THR A 386 20.76 -12.85 -8.03
N SER A 387 21.82 -13.56 -8.41
CA SER A 387 23.06 -12.89 -8.83
C SER A 387 22.93 -12.16 -10.18
N GLN A 388 21.97 -12.55 -11.01
CA GLN A 388 21.70 -11.96 -12.32
C GLN A 388 20.85 -10.69 -12.17
N LYS A 389 21.41 -9.57 -12.60
CA LYS A 389 20.78 -8.25 -12.53
C LYS A 389 20.27 -7.83 -13.90
N PHE A 390 19.11 -7.17 -13.94
CA PHE A 390 18.66 -6.45 -15.11
C PHE A 390 19.50 -5.19 -15.34
N GLY A 391 19.95 -5.00 -16.56
CA GLY A 391 20.78 -3.84 -16.90
C GLY A 391 21.40 -3.89 -18.29
N THR A 392 22.38 -3.01 -18.47
CA THR A 392 23.06 -2.78 -19.76
C THR A 392 24.54 -3.17 -19.75
N VAL A 393 25.08 -3.61 -18.61
CA VAL A 393 26.49 -4.00 -18.48
C VAL A 393 26.68 -5.45 -18.93
N ALA A 394 27.88 -5.79 -19.43
CA ALA A 394 28.20 -7.17 -19.80
C ALA A 394 27.99 -8.13 -18.60
N GLY A 395 27.17 -9.17 -18.81
CA GLY A 395 26.76 -10.11 -17.77
C GLY A 395 25.38 -9.81 -17.15
N ASP A 396 24.81 -8.62 -17.37
CA ASP A 396 23.43 -8.33 -17.03
C ASP A 396 22.45 -9.06 -17.97
N ILE A 397 21.29 -9.41 -17.43
CA ILE A 397 20.16 -9.97 -18.19
C ILE A 397 19.25 -8.85 -18.72
N GLY A 398 18.65 -9.05 -19.89
CA GLY A 398 17.62 -8.13 -20.41
C GLY A 398 16.19 -8.65 -20.19
N PRO A 399 15.18 -7.88 -20.64
CA PRO A 399 13.76 -8.28 -20.61
C PRO A 399 13.47 -9.68 -21.20
N GLU A 400 14.28 -10.11 -22.16
CA GLU A 400 14.23 -11.44 -22.78
C GLU A 400 14.45 -12.59 -21.79
N ALA A 401 15.03 -12.33 -20.62
CA ALA A 401 15.21 -13.33 -19.57
C ALA A 401 13.94 -13.61 -18.75
N ARG A 402 12.86 -12.85 -18.97
CA ARG A 402 11.57 -13.08 -18.29
C ARG A 402 10.90 -14.32 -18.85
N GLU A 403 10.79 -15.37 -18.03
CA GLU A 403 10.06 -16.59 -18.38
C GLU A 403 8.54 -16.46 -18.16
N THR A 404 8.12 -15.66 -17.17
CA THR A 404 6.70 -15.44 -16.90
C THR A 404 6.17 -14.32 -17.78
N ALA A 405 5.22 -14.67 -18.65
CA ALA A 405 4.53 -13.72 -19.50
C ALA A 405 3.73 -12.71 -18.65
N PHE A 406 3.69 -11.45 -19.11
CA PHE A 406 2.88 -10.43 -18.48
C PHE A 406 1.39 -10.79 -18.57
N ASP A 407 0.69 -10.65 -17.45
CA ASP A 407 -0.77 -10.73 -17.37
C ASP A 407 -1.30 -9.47 -16.66
N PRO A 408 -2.15 -8.66 -17.30
CA PRO A 408 -2.66 -7.40 -16.74
C PRO A 408 -3.49 -7.58 -15.46
N ARG A 409 -3.94 -8.79 -15.16
CA ARG A 409 -4.66 -9.11 -13.92
C ARG A 409 -3.72 -9.33 -12.74
N ILE A 410 -2.41 -9.40 -12.94
CA ILE A 410 -1.44 -9.62 -11.87
C ILE A 410 -0.82 -8.29 -11.46
N TRP A 411 -0.97 -7.96 -10.18
CA TRP A 411 -0.44 -6.76 -9.56
C TRP A 411 0.43 -7.13 -8.37
N TYR A 412 1.29 -6.21 -7.94
CA TYR A 412 2.05 -6.39 -6.70
C TYR A 412 2.20 -5.08 -5.93
N MET A 413 2.34 -5.21 -4.61
CA MET A 413 2.70 -4.14 -3.69
C MET A 413 4.14 -4.35 -3.24
N PRO A 414 5.05 -3.39 -3.47
CA PRO A 414 6.44 -3.55 -3.12
C PRO A 414 6.72 -3.12 -1.68
N CYS A 415 7.63 -3.80 -0.99
CA CYS A 415 8.05 -3.44 0.37
C CYS A 415 9.00 -2.21 0.40
N LEU A 416 9.77 -1.96 -0.68
CA LEU A 416 10.77 -0.88 -0.87
C LEU A 416 11.29 -0.26 0.44
N ARG A 417 12.18 -0.97 1.12
CA ARG A 417 12.99 -0.35 2.17
C ARG A 417 13.90 0.71 1.56
N ALA A 418 13.95 1.89 2.19
CA ALA A 418 14.76 3.01 1.75
C ALA A 418 16.21 2.57 1.48
N SER A 419 16.62 2.66 0.22
CA SER A 419 18.01 2.51 -0.22
C SER A 419 18.30 3.62 -1.23
N PRO A 420 19.46 4.31 -1.11
CA PRO A 420 19.78 5.49 -1.92
C PRO A 420 20.07 5.21 -3.40
N THR A 421 19.98 3.95 -3.85
CA THR A 421 20.40 3.52 -5.20
C THR A 421 19.26 3.30 -6.19
N PHE A 422 18.00 3.51 -5.80
CA PHE A 422 16.86 3.46 -6.72
C PHE A 422 16.34 4.87 -7.02
N SER A 423 16.31 5.25 -8.29
CA SER A 423 15.54 6.42 -8.73
C SER A 423 14.06 6.13 -8.47
N LEU A 424 13.44 6.92 -7.59
CA LEU A 424 12.04 6.84 -7.14
C LEU A 424 11.00 7.12 -8.25
N THR A 425 11.37 6.98 -9.51
CA THR A 425 10.49 7.29 -10.62
C THR A 425 9.52 6.17 -11.00
N ALA A 426 9.68 4.92 -10.52
CA ALA A 426 8.88 3.78 -11.02
C ALA A 426 8.12 2.92 -9.99
N SER A 427 8.35 3.05 -8.68
CA SER A 427 7.57 2.31 -7.66
C SER A 427 7.61 3.02 -6.32
N ALA A 428 6.44 3.23 -5.70
CA ALA A 428 6.31 3.75 -4.34
C ALA A 428 6.01 2.61 -3.37
N ARG A 429 6.56 2.69 -2.15
CA ARG A 429 6.36 1.66 -1.11
C ARG A 429 4.87 1.44 -0.88
N HIS A 430 4.44 0.18 -0.89
CA HIS A 430 3.05 -0.25 -0.69
C HIS A 430 2.04 0.30 -1.71
N VAL A 431 2.48 0.89 -2.82
CA VAL A 431 1.58 1.31 -3.89
C VAL A 431 1.48 0.19 -4.92
N PRO A 432 0.28 -0.34 -5.22
CA PRO A 432 0.11 -1.39 -6.23
C PRO A 432 0.66 -0.98 -7.61
N GLN A 433 1.33 -1.91 -8.27
CA GLN A 433 1.86 -1.77 -9.63
C GLN A 433 1.54 -3.03 -10.45
N PRO A 434 1.43 -2.94 -11.79
CA PRO A 434 1.38 -4.12 -12.65
C PRO A 434 2.60 -5.02 -12.40
N CYS A 435 2.38 -6.32 -12.27
CA CYS A 435 3.44 -7.26 -11.94
C CYS A 435 4.26 -7.61 -13.18
N ILE A 436 5.43 -6.98 -13.30
CA ILE A 436 6.40 -7.25 -14.35
C ILE A 436 7.80 -7.21 -13.76
N GLU A 437 8.65 -8.16 -14.15
CA GLU A 437 9.99 -8.25 -13.61
C GLU A 437 10.87 -7.07 -14.09
N PRO A 438 11.73 -6.50 -13.23
CA PRO A 438 12.02 -6.91 -11.86
C PRO A 438 10.93 -6.50 -10.86
N VAL A 439 10.39 -7.49 -10.14
CA VAL A 439 9.41 -7.28 -9.09
C VAL A 439 10.14 -7.07 -7.77
N ALA A 440 10.15 -5.84 -7.28
CA ALA A 440 10.94 -5.45 -6.13
C ALA A 440 10.25 -5.71 -4.79
N ALA A 441 10.78 -6.64 -3.98
CA ALA A 441 10.61 -6.58 -2.52
C ALA A 441 11.67 -5.66 -1.88
N THR A 442 12.89 -5.65 -2.45
CA THR A 442 13.99 -4.73 -2.10
C THR A 442 14.55 -4.05 -3.36
N ALA A 443 15.35 -2.99 -3.20
CA ALA A 443 15.81 -2.08 -4.26
C ALA A 443 16.80 -2.67 -5.30
N ALA A 444 16.70 -3.96 -5.63
CA ALA A 444 17.55 -4.61 -6.63
C ALA A 444 16.78 -4.89 -7.94
N ALA A 445 17.26 -4.39 -9.08
CA ALA A 445 16.69 -4.74 -10.39
C ALA A 445 17.09 -6.17 -10.77
N ARG A 446 16.45 -7.18 -10.20
CA ARG A 446 16.80 -8.61 -10.33
C ARG A 446 15.54 -9.45 -10.47
N MET A 447 15.68 -10.64 -11.04
CA MET A 447 14.56 -11.57 -11.21
C MET A 447 13.97 -11.93 -9.85
N SER A 448 12.67 -11.77 -9.69
CA SER A 448 11.95 -12.26 -8.53
C SER A 448 11.32 -13.61 -8.84
N ARG A 449 10.66 -14.17 -7.84
CA ARG A 449 9.74 -15.30 -8.00
C ARG A 449 8.29 -14.86 -7.81
N VAL A 450 8.06 -13.63 -7.34
CA VAL A 450 6.74 -13.08 -7.04
C VAL A 450 5.83 -13.22 -8.26
N HIS A 451 6.32 -12.82 -9.44
CA HIS A 451 5.55 -12.94 -10.67
C HIS A 451 5.26 -14.40 -11.04
N ALA A 452 6.21 -15.29 -10.84
CA ALA A 452 6.07 -16.72 -11.14
C ALA A 452 5.10 -17.44 -10.20
N VAL A 453 5.04 -17.07 -8.91
CA VAL A 453 4.00 -17.58 -7.99
C VAL A 453 2.62 -17.13 -8.46
N ALA A 454 2.51 -15.83 -8.74
CA ALA A 454 1.25 -15.19 -9.11
C ALA A 454 0.66 -15.74 -10.42
N SER A 455 1.51 -16.04 -11.40
CA SER A 455 1.07 -16.58 -12.70
C SER A 455 0.43 -17.97 -12.61
N ARG A 456 0.72 -18.73 -11.55
CA ARG A 456 0.05 -20.02 -11.29
C ARG A 456 -1.35 -19.82 -10.70
N LEU A 457 -1.58 -18.70 -10.02
CA LEU A 457 -2.79 -18.43 -9.24
C LEU A 457 -3.77 -17.50 -9.97
N VAL A 458 -3.32 -16.72 -10.96
CA VAL A 458 -4.15 -15.73 -11.66
C VAL A 458 -5.37 -16.37 -12.35
N GLY A 459 -5.25 -17.59 -12.87
CA GLY A 459 -6.37 -18.30 -13.48
C GLY A 459 -7.47 -18.65 -12.48
N TRP A 460 -7.07 -19.05 -11.27
CA TRP A 460 -8.00 -19.32 -10.16
C TRP A 460 -8.67 -18.04 -9.66
N SER A 461 -7.90 -16.97 -9.48
CA SER A 461 -8.44 -15.65 -9.08
C SER A 461 -9.41 -15.11 -10.13
N ALA A 462 -9.08 -15.26 -11.41
CA ALA A 462 -9.94 -14.82 -12.51
C ALA A 462 -11.24 -15.63 -12.59
N ALA A 463 -11.23 -16.93 -12.28
CA ALA A 463 -12.44 -17.75 -12.21
C ALA A 463 -13.42 -17.23 -11.13
N ARG A 464 -12.87 -16.66 -10.05
CA ARG A 464 -13.61 -15.94 -9.00
C ARG A 464 -13.99 -14.52 -9.36
N GLY A 465 -13.70 -14.09 -10.59
CA GLY A 465 -14.00 -12.75 -11.06
C GLY A 465 -13.13 -11.67 -10.42
N ARG A 466 -11.88 -11.96 -10.05
CA ARG A 466 -10.98 -10.98 -9.42
C ARG A 466 -9.57 -10.95 -10.03
N PRO A 467 -8.93 -9.79 -10.15
CA PRO A 467 -7.48 -9.72 -10.36
C PRO A 467 -6.73 -10.24 -9.12
N LEU A 468 -5.45 -10.56 -9.31
CA LEU A 468 -4.58 -11.04 -8.26
C LEU A 468 -3.60 -9.94 -7.85
N LEU A 469 -3.50 -9.67 -6.55
CA LEU A 469 -2.55 -8.73 -5.96
C LEU A 469 -1.55 -9.48 -5.09
N VAL A 470 -0.26 -9.22 -5.27
CA VAL A 470 0.78 -9.86 -4.46
C VAL A 470 1.38 -8.87 -3.47
N MET A 471 1.35 -9.19 -2.18
CA MET A 471 2.13 -8.49 -1.17
C MET A 471 3.58 -9.04 -1.21
N ALA A 472 4.50 -8.29 -1.83
CA ALA A 472 5.89 -8.71 -2.02
C ALA A 472 6.77 -8.29 -0.83
N LEU A 473 6.96 -9.22 0.11
CA LEU A 473 7.53 -9.01 1.45
C LEU A 473 8.84 -9.78 1.69
N GLY A 474 9.71 -9.84 0.69
CA GLY A 474 11.06 -10.42 0.86
C GLY A 474 12.08 -9.45 1.43
N ASP A 475 12.90 -9.89 2.38
CA ASP A 475 14.02 -9.12 2.94
C ASP A 475 15.28 -9.99 3.05
N PRO A 476 16.35 -9.70 2.27
CA PRO A 476 17.60 -10.42 2.35
C PRO A 476 18.22 -10.40 3.74
N GLY A 477 18.64 -11.59 4.21
CA GLY A 477 19.24 -11.74 5.53
C GLY A 477 18.23 -11.67 6.69
N SER A 478 16.93 -11.59 6.43
CA SER A 478 15.93 -11.72 7.49
C SER A 478 15.77 -13.19 7.93
N GLY A 479 15.43 -13.39 9.19
CA GLY A 479 15.23 -14.71 9.78
C GLY A 479 14.32 -14.68 11.00
N LEU A 480 13.96 -15.86 11.49
CA LEU A 480 13.16 -16.01 12.70
C LEU A 480 14.02 -16.08 13.97
N MET A 481 15.29 -16.46 13.87
CA MET A 481 16.12 -16.78 15.03
C MET A 481 17.20 -15.73 15.26
N ASN A 482 18.09 -15.56 14.27
CA ASN A 482 19.27 -14.72 14.42
C ASN A 482 18.91 -13.24 14.48
N THR A 483 18.00 -12.80 13.62
CA THR A 483 17.60 -11.39 13.51
C THR A 483 16.21 -11.11 14.07
N GLU A 484 15.40 -12.15 14.28
CA GLU A 484 14.02 -12.08 14.77
C GLU A 484 13.09 -11.13 13.99
N ASP A 485 13.41 -10.82 12.73
CA ASP A 485 12.68 -9.88 11.88
C ASP A 485 11.19 -10.23 11.75
N TRP A 486 10.90 -11.51 11.69
CA TRP A 486 9.58 -12.08 11.44
C TRP A 486 8.80 -12.38 12.73
N ARG A 487 9.41 -12.20 13.91
CA ARG A 487 8.75 -12.48 15.19
C ARG A 487 7.89 -11.32 15.63
N ARG A 488 6.60 -11.59 15.84
CA ARG A 488 5.70 -10.64 16.47
C ARG A 488 6.16 -10.33 17.90
N GLY A 489 6.32 -9.05 18.21
CA GLY A 489 6.67 -8.60 19.56
C GLY A 489 8.11 -8.92 19.99
N SER A 490 9.01 -9.22 19.05
CA SER A 490 10.44 -9.34 19.38
C SER A 490 10.96 -8.06 20.01
N THR A 491 11.81 -8.23 21.03
CA THR A 491 12.48 -7.14 21.74
C THR A 491 13.93 -6.95 21.29
N VAL A 492 14.40 -7.70 20.27
CA VAL A 492 15.76 -7.57 19.75
C VAL A 492 15.93 -6.17 19.14
N PRO A 493 16.89 -5.36 19.62
CA PRO A 493 17.11 -4.03 19.08
C PRO A 493 17.43 -4.06 17.58
N VAL A 494 17.01 -3.04 16.84
CA VAL A 494 17.29 -2.80 15.40
C VAL A 494 16.59 -3.75 14.41
N THR A 495 16.60 -5.07 14.62
CA THR A 495 16.02 -6.04 13.67
C THR A 495 14.73 -6.71 14.17
N GLY A 496 14.52 -6.81 15.48
CA GLY A 496 13.41 -7.55 16.07
C GLY A 496 12.03 -7.06 15.59
N GLY A 497 11.24 -7.98 15.03
CA GLY A 497 9.86 -7.74 14.60
C GLY A 497 9.70 -6.73 13.46
N ARG A 498 10.80 -6.35 12.81
CA ARG A 498 10.81 -5.35 11.75
C ARG A 498 10.02 -5.78 10.52
N MET A 499 10.25 -6.98 10.01
CA MET A 499 9.47 -7.50 8.87
C MET A 499 8.04 -7.86 9.25
N TRP A 500 7.80 -8.26 10.50
CA TRP A 500 6.45 -8.41 11.01
C TRP A 500 5.68 -7.08 10.94
N ALA A 501 6.27 -5.98 11.44
CA ALA A 501 5.68 -4.66 11.38
C ALA A 501 5.49 -4.16 9.94
N GLU A 502 6.45 -4.45 9.05
CA GLU A 502 6.36 -4.16 7.62
C GLU A 502 5.16 -4.82 6.95
N MET A 503 4.95 -6.11 7.21
CA MET A 503 3.81 -6.86 6.69
C MET A 503 2.48 -6.29 7.19
N VAL A 504 2.40 -5.93 8.48
CA VAL A 504 1.20 -5.29 9.04
C VAL A 504 0.94 -3.93 8.39
N ALA A 505 1.98 -3.13 8.15
CA ALA A 505 1.88 -1.85 7.47
C ALA A 505 1.42 -2.02 6.01
N MET A 506 1.97 -2.98 5.27
CA MET A 506 1.56 -3.27 3.90
C MET A 506 0.10 -3.76 3.83
N LYS A 507 -0.32 -4.59 4.80
CA LYS A 507 -1.73 -5.01 4.92
C LYS A 507 -2.65 -3.80 5.15
N ALA A 508 -2.27 -2.89 6.06
CA ALA A 508 -3.04 -1.67 6.31
C ALA A 508 -3.12 -0.77 5.07
N ALA A 509 -2.01 -0.63 4.31
CA ALA A 509 -2.00 0.11 3.06
C ALA A 509 -2.90 -0.52 1.99
N MET A 510 -2.92 -1.86 1.90
CA MET A 510 -3.83 -2.60 1.02
C MET A 510 -5.29 -2.36 1.40
N GLU A 511 -5.61 -2.42 2.70
CA GLU A 511 -6.97 -2.15 3.20
C GLU A 511 -7.41 -0.70 2.96
N ALA A 512 -6.46 0.24 2.87
CA ALA A 512 -6.72 1.65 2.59
C ALA A 512 -6.99 1.97 1.11
N LEU A 513 -6.79 1.02 0.18
CA LEU A 513 -7.05 1.23 -1.26
C LEU A 513 -8.53 1.48 -1.57
N GLY A 514 -9.45 1.01 -0.70
CA GLY A 514 -10.89 1.21 -0.83
C GLY A 514 -11.66 -0.08 -1.12
N PRO A 515 -11.37 -0.80 -2.22
CA PRO A 515 -11.97 -2.11 -2.49
C PRO A 515 -11.64 -3.13 -1.40
N ARG A 516 -12.56 -4.09 -1.16
CA ARG A 516 -12.33 -5.16 -0.18
C ARG A 516 -11.45 -6.25 -0.77
N HIS A 517 -10.14 -6.10 -0.65
CA HIS A 517 -9.20 -7.16 -0.98
C HIS A 517 -9.31 -8.34 -0.01
N GLU A 518 -9.08 -9.57 -0.49
CA GLU A 518 -9.13 -10.78 0.32
C GLU A 518 -7.78 -11.49 0.31
N ILE A 519 -7.14 -11.67 1.45
CA ILE A 519 -5.95 -12.51 1.54
C ILE A 519 -6.39 -13.97 1.45
N VAL A 520 -5.91 -14.68 0.42
CA VAL A 520 -6.33 -16.05 0.09
C VAL A 520 -5.24 -17.08 0.32
N GLY A 521 -3.97 -16.67 0.44
CA GLY A 521 -2.85 -17.58 0.60
C GLY A 521 -1.53 -16.89 0.91
N ALA A 522 -0.55 -17.66 1.38
CA ALA A 522 0.79 -17.16 1.61
C ALA A 522 1.88 -18.16 1.19
N VAL A 523 2.97 -17.65 0.64
CA VAL A 523 4.19 -18.38 0.30
C VAL A 523 5.35 -17.77 1.07
N TRP A 524 6.11 -18.62 1.76
CA TRP A 524 7.20 -18.22 2.65
C TRP A 524 8.53 -18.85 2.28
N SER A 525 9.59 -18.06 2.45
CA SER A 525 10.99 -18.51 2.45
C SER A 525 11.64 -18.25 3.79
N LEU A 526 12.03 -19.29 4.49
CA LEU A 526 12.71 -19.13 5.77
C LEU A 526 13.80 -20.19 5.93
N GLY A 527 14.71 -19.94 6.85
CA GLY A 527 15.70 -20.92 7.28
C GLY A 527 17.10 -20.70 6.73
N ALA A 528 17.31 -19.90 5.68
CA ALA A 528 18.66 -19.61 5.19
C ALA A 528 19.47 -18.87 6.26
N ASN A 529 18.93 -17.76 6.78
CA ASN A 529 19.62 -16.95 7.79
C ASN A 529 19.65 -17.59 9.19
N ASP A 530 18.67 -18.46 9.50
CA ASP A 530 18.56 -19.12 10.81
C ASP A 530 19.60 -20.21 11.02
N GLN A 531 20.41 -20.52 10.00
CA GLN A 531 21.56 -21.40 10.10
C GLN A 531 22.80 -20.70 10.67
N PHE A 532 22.80 -19.38 10.81
CA PHE A 532 23.99 -18.60 11.19
C PHE A 532 23.87 -18.01 12.61
N GLY A 533 25.01 -17.82 13.28
CA GLY A 533 25.11 -17.27 14.63
C GLY A 533 25.88 -18.17 15.61
N GLY A 534 26.49 -17.58 16.64
CA GLY A 534 27.30 -18.29 17.65
C GLY A 534 26.51 -19.20 18.59
N ALA A 535 25.18 -19.14 18.54
CA ALA A 535 24.24 -19.92 19.33
C ALA A 535 23.20 -20.62 18.43
N TYR A 536 23.63 -21.28 17.33
CA TYR A 536 22.73 -22.14 16.55
C TYR A 536 22.15 -23.21 17.47
N GLU A 537 20.89 -23.05 17.85
CA GLU A 537 20.15 -24.01 18.65
C GLU A 537 19.43 -24.99 17.73
N VAL A 538 19.56 -26.29 17.99
CA VAL A 538 18.87 -27.34 17.22
C VAL A 538 17.33 -27.22 17.33
N ASN A 539 16.82 -26.45 18.30
CA ASN A 539 15.38 -26.35 18.59
C ASN A 539 14.70 -25.10 17.99
N HIS A 540 14.60 -25.05 16.66
CA HIS A 540 13.87 -24.01 15.93
C HIS A 540 12.33 -24.10 16.05
N GLY A 541 11.80 -25.24 16.55
CA GLY A 541 10.38 -25.59 16.55
C GLY A 541 9.44 -24.51 17.09
N PRO A 542 9.67 -23.99 18.30
CA PRO A 542 8.79 -23.00 18.91
C PRO A 542 8.66 -21.71 18.09
N ALA A 543 9.76 -21.18 17.56
CA ALA A 543 9.74 -19.91 16.82
C ALA A 543 8.96 -20.03 15.49
N TYR A 544 9.16 -21.11 14.74
CA TYR A 544 8.44 -21.34 13.48
C TYR A 544 6.95 -21.61 13.72
N SER A 545 6.62 -22.44 14.72
CA SER A 545 5.23 -22.73 15.07
C SER A 545 4.50 -21.46 15.52
N GLN A 546 5.16 -20.64 16.34
CA GLN A 546 4.63 -19.36 16.81
C GLN A 546 4.43 -18.39 15.65
N PHE A 547 5.39 -18.29 14.73
CA PHE A 547 5.27 -17.42 13.56
C PHE A 547 4.05 -17.76 12.69
N PHE A 548 3.87 -19.03 12.32
CA PHE A 548 2.72 -19.44 11.50
C PHE A 548 1.40 -19.31 12.28
N SER A 549 1.41 -19.54 13.59
CA SER A 549 0.26 -19.29 14.45
C SER A 549 -0.12 -17.80 14.48
N ASP A 550 0.87 -16.91 14.64
CA ASP A 550 0.65 -15.48 14.65
C ASP A 550 0.14 -14.98 13.29
N LEU A 551 0.67 -15.49 12.18
CA LEU A 551 0.17 -15.17 10.84
C LEU A 551 -1.33 -15.47 10.71
N ARG A 552 -1.76 -16.65 11.14
CA ARG A 552 -3.19 -17.02 11.11
C ARG A 552 -4.04 -16.15 12.00
N ALA A 553 -3.57 -15.88 13.22
CA ALA A 553 -4.33 -15.14 14.21
C ALA A 553 -4.42 -13.63 13.93
N HIS A 554 -3.40 -13.04 13.30
CA HIS A 554 -3.27 -11.59 13.19
C HIS A 554 -3.20 -11.03 11.76
N VAL A 555 -2.94 -11.88 10.76
CA VAL A 555 -2.86 -11.47 9.37
C VAL A 555 -4.02 -12.06 8.58
N ALA A 556 -4.04 -13.38 8.40
CA ALA A 556 -5.12 -14.11 7.75
C ALA A 556 -4.99 -15.62 8.01
N ASP A 557 -6.09 -16.28 8.36
CA ASP A 557 -6.13 -17.74 8.44
C ASP A 557 -6.30 -18.35 7.04
N VAL A 558 -5.20 -18.43 6.30
CA VAL A 558 -5.14 -18.90 4.90
C VAL A 558 -4.25 -20.12 4.72
N PRO A 559 -4.40 -20.88 3.62
CA PRO A 559 -3.42 -21.90 3.26
C PRO A 559 -2.03 -21.30 3.06
N MET A 560 -1.01 -22.07 3.42
CA MET A 560 0.37 -21.59 3.38
C MET A 560 1.29 -22.61 2.71
N VAL A 561 2.25 -22.10 1.96
CA VAL A 561 3.37 -22.89 1.44
C VAL A 561 4.64 -22.34 2.05
N LEU A 562 5.43 -23.21 2.65
CA LEU A 562 6.82 -22.93 2.98
C LEU A 562 7.67 -23.59 1.91
N TRP A 563 8.47 -22.82 1.17
CA TRP A 563 9.53 -23.49 0.44
C TRP A 563 10.71 -23.76 1.37
N ASN A 564 11.40 -24.86 1.10
CA ASN A 564 12.57 -25.28 1.83
C ASN A 564 13.86 -24.66 1.26
N ILE A 565 14.89 -24.51 2.09
CA ILE A 565 16.20 -24.07 1.60
C ILE A 565 16.75 -25.08 0.57
N GLY A 566 17.49 -24.59 -0.42
CA GLY A 566 17.97 -25.44 -1.50
C GLY A 566 18.96 -26.52 -1.04
N SER A 567 18.97 -27.66 -1.74
CA SER A 567 19.89 -28.77 -1.47
C SER A 567 21.37 -28.40 -1.61
N HIS A 568 21.66 -27.46 -2.52
CA HIS A 568 23.00 -26.90 -2.76
C HIS A 568 23.57 -26.09 -1.59
N LEU A 569 22.72 -25.50 -0.75
CA LEU A 569 23.19 -24.67 0.35
C LEU A 569 23.88 -25.58 1.38
N ASN A 570 25.17 -25.34 1.60
CA ASN A 570 25.98 -26.00 2.61
C ASN A 570 26.98 -25.00 3.22
N SER A 571 26.46 -23.89 3.73
CA SER A 571 27.23 -22.70 4.11
C SER A 571 28.24 -22.89 5.26
N ALA A 572 28.10 -23.95 6.05
CA ALA A 572 29.00 -24.25 7.16
C ALA A 572 29.75 -25.59 7.01
N GLY A 573 29.42 -26.40 6.00
CA GLY A 573 30.03 -27.72 5.80
C GLY A 573 29.79 -28.73 6.94
N ASP A 574 28.96 -28.39 7.92
CA ASP A 574 28.80 -29.13 9.19
C ASP A 574 27.44 -29.85 9.33
N GLY A 575 26.65 -29.87 8.25
CA GLY A 575 25.36 -30.55 8.19
C GLY A 575 24.16 -29.72 8.66
N ARG A 576 24.34 -28.48 9.14
CA ARG A 576 23.22 -27.64 9.61
C ARG A 576 22.18 -27.32 8.54
N SER A 577 22.59 -27.22 7.28
CA SER A 577 21.67 -27.00 6.15
C SER A 577 20.78 -28.22 5.91
N GLU A 578 21.33 -29.44 6.00
CA GLU A 578 20.50 -30.65 5.92
C GLU A 578 19.56 -30.76 7.13
N ALA A 579 20.06 -30.46 8.34
CA ALA A 579 19.24 -30.46 9.54
C ALA A 579 18.07 -29.46 9.44
N MET A 580 18.31 -28.27 8.90
CA MET A 580 17.26 -27.28 8.64
C MET A 580 16.25 -27.80 7.60
N ARG A 581 16.70 -28.40 6.50
CA ARG A 581 15.79 -28.99 5.50
C ARG A 581 14.88 -30.06 6.09
N VAL A 582 15.45 -30.99 6.85
CA VAL A 582 14.70 -32.05 7.56
C VAL A 582 13.72 -31.43 8.56
N PHE A 583 14.14 -30.39 9.27
CA PHE A 583 13.31 -29.70 10.23
C PHE A 583 12.09 -29.04 9.57
N LEU A 584 12.27 -28.29 8.49
CA LEU A 584 11.18 -27.58 7.82
C LEU A 584 10.13 -28.54 7.22
N ARG A 585 10.55 -29.70 6.69
CA ARG A 585 9.64 -30.73 6.16
C ARG A 585 8.60 -31.23 7.16
N ARG A 586 8.89 -31.14 8.47
CA ARG A 586 8.00 -31.59 9.54
C ARG A 586 6.75 -30.72 9.70
N PHE A 587 6.71 -29.53 9.11
CA PHE A 587 5.53 -28.68 9.10
C PHE A 587 4.54 -29.03 7.98
N ASP A 588 4.95 -29.84 6.98
CA ASP A 588 4.04 -30.27 5.92
C ASP A 588 2.88 -31.07 6.53
N GLN A 589 1.66 -30.76 6.09
CA GLN A 589 0.44 -31.38 6.58
C GLN A 589 0.44 -32.92 6.44
N ASP A 590 1.16 -33.45 5.44
CA ASP A 590 1.22 -34.87 5.11
C ASP A 590 2.49 -35.55 5.68
N SER A 591 3.28 -34.84 6.50
CA SER A 591 4.54 -35.37 7.05
C SER A 591 4.38 -36.46 8.12
N GLY A 592 3.22 -36.54 8.76
CA GLY A 592 2.98 -37.41 9.93
C GLY A 592 3.70 -36.98 11.22
N ASP A 593 4.38 -35.83 11.23
CA ASP A 593 5.01 -35.27 12.43
C ASP A 593 3.97 -34.51 13.29
N ALA A 594 4.15 -34.49 14.61
CA ALA A 594 3.29 -33.74 15.52
C ALA A 594 3.30 -32.21 15.28
N ARG A 595 4.28 -31.69 14.53
CA ARG A 595 4.38 -30.28 14.11
C ARG A 595 3.68 -29.98 12.79
N ALA A 596 3.10 -30.97 12.12
CA ALA A 596 2.38 -30.77 10.86
C ALA A 596 1.27 -29.72 11.05
N LEU A 597 1.20 -28.76 10.13
CA LEU A 597 0.20 -27.70 10.16
C LEU A 597 -0.90 -27.99 9.13
N PRO A 598 -2.19 -27.79 9.45
CA PRO A 598 -3.26 -28.05 8.49
C PRO A 598 -3.26 -26.98 7.38
N ARG A 599 -3.58 -27.36 6.14
CA ARG A 599 -3.52 -26.45 4.96
C ARG A 599 -2.12 -25.85 4.78
N PHE A 600 -1.10 -26.68 4.94
CA PHE A 600 0.29 -26.27 4.89
C PHE A 600 1.11 -27.26 4.06
N ARG A 601 1.86 -26.75 3.07
CA ARG A 601 2.76 -27.59 2.26
C ARG A 601 4.19 -27.09 2.36
N VAL A 602 5.12 -28.04 2.32
CA VAL A 602 6.55 -27.77 2.21
C VAL A 602 7.03 -28.19 0.83
N VAL A 603 7.59 -27.25 0.08
CA VAL A 603 8.08 -27.49 -1.29
C VAL A 603 9.59 -27.49 -1.31
N GLU A 604 10.19 -28.51 -1.90
CA GLU A 604 11.63 -28.58 -2.14
C GLU A 604 11.98 -27.87 -3.46
N PRO A 605 12.96 -26.95 -3.47
CA PRO A 605 13.45 -26.34 -4.69
C PRO A 605 14.03 -27.38 -5.67
N PRO A 606 13.78 -27.29 -6.99
CA PRO A 606 14.41 -28.17 -7.96
C PRO A 606 15.94 -28.05 -7.93
N ALA A 607 16.63 -29.18 -8.14
CA ALA A 607 18.08 -29.19 -8.27
C ALA A 607 18.55 -28.59 -9.61
N GLY A 608 19.79 -28.08 -9.66
CA GLY A 608 20.45 -27.72 -10.94
C GLY A 608 20.26 -26.29 -11.43
N HIS A 609 19.55 -25.44 -10.68
CA HIS A 609 19.36 -24.02 -11.03
C HIS A 609 20.04 -23.05 -10.05
N GLN A 610 21.13 -23.51 -9.46
CA GLN A 610 21.80 -22.85 -8.35
C GLN A 610 23.05 -22.15 -8.86
N LEU A 611 23.50 -21.14 -8.13
CA LEU A 611 24.76 -20.51 -8.46
C LEU A 611 25.92 -21.47 -8.18
N SER A 612 27.03 -21.30 -8.90
CA SER A 612 28.09 -22.30 -9.00
C SER A 612 28.87 -22.56 -7.71
N THR A 613 28.60 -21.83 -6.63
CA THR A 613 29.26 -21.99 -5.33
C THR A 613 28.29 -22.58 -4.31
N ASP A 614 28.76 -23.59 -3.57
CA ASP A 614 28.03 -24.26 -2.47
C ASP A 614 27.78 -23.37 -1.23
N GLN A 615 28.35 -22.16 -1.25
CA GLN A 615 28.20 -21.12 -0.22
C GLN A 615 27.15 -20.06 -0.56
N ASP A 616 26.69 -19.97 -1.81
CA ASP A 616 25.69 -18.97 -2.21
C ASP A 616 24.27 -19.56 -2.10
N PRO A 617 23.39 -19.02 -1.22
CA PRO A 617 22.03 -19.54 -1.06
C PRO A 617 21.09 -19.16 -2.21
N HIS A 618 21.55 -18.36 -3.18
CA HIS A 618 20.70 -17.81 -4.23
C HIS A 618 20.68 -18.65 -5.51
N TYR A 619 19.56 -18.55 -6.21
CA TYR A 619 19.33 -19.21 -7.49
C TYR A 619 19.66 -18.31 -8.69
N THR A 620 19.81 -18.94 -9.86
CA THR A 620 19.76 -18.22 -11.14
C THR A 620 18.37 -17.62 -11.36
N ALA A 621 18.22 -16.73 -12.33
CA ALA A 621 16.92 -16.17 -12.73
C ALA A 621 15.91 -17.27 -13.10
N ALA A 622 16.35 -18.25 -13.89
CA ALA A 622 15.55 -19.43 -14.24
C ALA A 622 15.17 -20.26 -12.99
N GLY A 623 16.11 -20.42 -12.05
CA GLY A 623 15.86 -21.12 -10.79
C GLY A 623 14.84 -20.41 -9.90
N MET A 624 14.90 -19.09 -9.79
CA MET A 624 13.89 -18.31 -9.05
C MET A 624 12.50 -18.48 -9.65
N GLN A 625 12.38 -18.43 -10.98
CA GLN A 625 11.11 -18.59 -11.67
C GLN A 625 10.57 -20.02 -11.52
N ALA A 626 11.43 -21.04 -11.68
CA ALA A 626 11.06 -22.45 -11.45
C ALA A 626 10.58 -22.69 -10.00
N ASN A 627 11.29 -22.14 -9.01
CA ASN A 627 10.90 -22.21 -7.61
C ASN A 627 9.56 -21.52 -7.35
N GLY A 628 9.35 -20.34 -7.93
CA GLY A 628 8.10 -19.60 -7.82
C GLY A 628 6.91 -20.38 -8.39
N ARG A 629 7.07 -21.02 -9.55
CA ARG A 629 6.04 -21.88 -10.14
C ARG A 629 5.70 -23.07 -9.25
N ALA A 630 6.71 -23.78 -8.73
CA ALA A 630 6.48 -24.92 -7.84
C ALA A 630 5.75 -24.53 -6.55
N ALA A 631 6.11 -23.40 -5.94
CA ALA A 631 5.42 -22.90 -4.76
C ALA A 631 3.98 -22.43 -5.07
N GLY A 632 3.79 -21.78 -6.23
CA GLY A 632 2.46 -21.38 -6.73
C GLY A 632 1.55 -22.58 -6.99
N ASP A 633 2.06 -23.64 -7.62
CA ASP A 633 1.32 -24.89 -7.85
C ASP A 633 0.92 -25.57 -6.53
N ALA A 634 1.82 -25.60 -5.55
CA ALA A 634 1.53 -26.15 -4.23
C ALA A 634 0.46 -25.33 -3.49
N LEU A 635 0.49 -23.99 -3.62
CA LEU A 635 -0.53 -23.15 -3.01
C LEU A 635 -1.88 -23.33 -3.72
N LEU A 636 -1.88 -23.37 -5.06
CA LEU A 636 -3.08 -23.61 -5.85
C LEU A 636 -3.78 -24.92 -5.45
N ALA A 637 -3.01 -25.98 -5.18
CA ALA A 637 -3.54 -27.27 -4.75
C ALA A 637 -4.20 -27.24 -3.35
N LEU A 638 -3.90 -26.22 -2.53
CA LEU A 638 -4.54 -26.01 -1.23
C LEU A 638 -5.76 -25.08 -1.28
N LEU A 639 -5.93 -24.32 -2.36
CA LEU A 639 -7.06 -23.42 -2.51
C LEU A 639 -8.34 -24.22 -2.84
N PRO A 640 -9.52 -23.75 -2.41
CA PRO A 640 -10.77 -24.38 -2.78
C PRO A 640 -10.97 -24.31 -4.31
N ALA A 641 -11.74 -25.24 -4.87
CA ALA A 641 -12.13 -25.17 -6.29
C ALA A 641 -12.80 -23.80 -6.54
N GLY A 642 -12.25 -23.06 -7.51
CA GLY A 642 -12.60 -21.68 -7.83
C GLY A 642 -13.94 -21.53 -8.54
#